data_AF-A0A8J4SWW9-F1
#
_entry.id   AF-A0A8J4SWW9-F1
#
_cell.length_a   1.000
_cell.length_b   1.000
_cell.length_c   1.000
_cell.angle_alpha   90.00
_cell.angle_beta   90.00
_cell.angle_gamma   90.00
#
_symmetry.space_group_name_H-M   'P 1'
#
loop_
_entity.id
_entity.type
_entity.pdbx_description
1 polymer ?
#
loop_
_entity_poly.entity_id
_entity_poly.type
_entity_poly.pdbx_seq_one_letter_code
_entity_poly.pdbx_strand_id
1 'polypeptide(L)'
;MTELVEEGAAILHVIAENPDLLAGVPQERIVTSQKVRGKALEKYRSYQMADKFSWSIVAVPSPEWAAKVFPDLPAEQQIDKLWDVIFKTVRIGEQDAVAEWKTHLLNLDSRADLLNEKKYKKLHYTAPGTDLTIELPEGHLWVSGGSINEQGHVFVANMPTEEVFTAPLKTGVNGTVRSTKPLSYGGNLIDGFSLTFENGRIVDYTAEQGLDSLKSLIEMDEGAHYLGEVALVPHQSPISDTNILFYNTLFDENASNHLAIGNAYAFCLEGGKTMSKEELIKNGLNSSLTHVDFMIGSGEMNIHGVTSEAVKVGANVQPGQIFVISAMIDTAEFVRLLVRKGYEAGAKKVIVKYGDETVNRLRFEMAPEDSFQDPPKWHAAELEELAANDAAFLTVLSSSPDLLKGIDPERISTHQRTYGQAMSKYRQYQQADKMSWTGVACPSLDWAAKVFPDLPPAEQVKQLWEAIFAAVRADLEDPIAAWEQHIERLEHKAAALNSKKYKTLHFVSPGTDLTVELPEGHIWAQAGSINEQGTRFVANIPTEEVFTAPAKYGVNGTVSSTKPLSYGGSIIDRFSLTFENGRIIDFHAEEGQDTLERLISMDEGSHYLGEVALVPFHSPISESGILYYTTLYDENASCHLAIGSSYAFNIDGGKTMSTEELAARGMNSSITHVDFMMGSSETNIYGITANGEREAIFLNGDWAF
;
A
#
# COMPACT_ATOMS: atom_id res chain seq x y z
N MET A 1 -44.48 -15.35 13.29
CA MET A 1 -43.34 -14.88 12.47
C MET A 1 -42.31 -15.97 12.30
N THR A 2 -41.62 -16.42 13.37
CA THR A 2 -40.62 -17.50 13.27
C THR A 2 -41.17 -18.77 12.61
N GLU A 3 -42.34 -19.25 13.04
CA GLU A 3 -42.98 -20.43 12.44
C GLU A 3 -43.27 -20.23 10.94
N LEU A 4 -43.75 -19.05 10.54
CA LEU A 4 -44.05 -18.75 9.14
C LEU A 4 -42.80 -18.78 8.25
N VAL A 5 -41.68 -18.22 8.72
CA VAL A 5 -40.43 -18.24 7.95
C VAL A 5 -39.77 -19.62 7.95
N GLU A 6 -39.97 -20.42 9.01
CA GLU A 6 -39.60 -21.85 9.03
C GLU A 6 -40.42 -22.68 8.03
N GLU A 7 -41.65 -22.26 7.74
CA GLU A 7 -42.51 -22.84 6.69
C GLU A 7 -42.25 -22.24 5.29
N GLY A 8 -41.25 -21.36 5.14
CA GLY A 8 -40.81 -20.81 3.85
C GLY A 8 -41.50 -19.52 3.43
N ALA A 9 -42.12 -18.77 4.35
CA ALA A 9 -42.71 -17.48 4.03
C ALA A 9 -41.66 -16.41 3.65
N ALA A 10 -41.98 -15.60 2.63
CA ALA A 10 -41.31 -14.33 2.37
C ALA A 10 -42.09 -13.19 3.03
N ILE A 11 -41.39 -12.17 3.53
CA ILE A 11 -42.00 -11.11 4.35
C ILE A 11 -41.84 -9.74 3.67
N LEU A 12 -42.94 -9.02 3.46
CA LEU A 12 -42.93 -7.62 3.04
C LEU A 12 -43.39 -6.75 4.21
N HIS A 13 -42.54 -5.82 4.62
CA HIS A 13 -42.86 -4.78 5.59
C HIS A 13 -43.23 -3.51 4.84
N VAL A 14 -44.46 -3.05 5.03
CA VAL A 14 -44.94 -1.77 4.50
C VAL A 14 -45.00 -0.78 5.65
N ILE A 15 -44.07 0.17 5.68
CA ILE A 15 -43.97 1.18 6.74
C ILE A 15 -44.72 2.45 6.34
N ALA A 16 -45.46 3.01 7.30
CA ALA A 16 -46.23 4.25 7.15
C ALA A 16 -46.18 5.03 8.47
N GLU A 17 -44.97 5.13 9.03
CA GLU A 17 -44.78 5.56 10.41
C GLU A 17 -45.25 7.00 10.63
N ASN A 18 -45.73 7.27 11.84
CA ASN A 18 -45.87 8.63 12.34
C ASN A 18 -44.61 8.93 13.17
N PRO A 19 -43.72 9.82 12.71
CA PRO A 19 -42.46 10.12 13.41
C PRO A 19 -42.65 10.62 14.85
N ASP A 20 -43.81 11.21 15.15
CA ASP A 20 -44.12 11.79 16.46
C ASP A 20 -45.09 10.90 17.27
N LEU A 21 -45.37 9.66 16.86
CA LEU A 21 -46.39 8.80 17.47
C LEU A 21 -46.21 8.62 18.99
N LEU A 22 -44.96 8.53 19.44
CA LEU A 22 -44.60 8.33 20.84
C LEU A 22 -44.04 9.60 21.50
N ALA A 23 -44.19 10.77 20.85
CA ALA A 23 -43.74 12.03 21.41
C ALA A 23 -44.43 12.29 22.76
N GLY A 24 -43.63 12.63 23.78
CA GLY A 24 -44.10 12.85 25.16
C GLY A 24 -44.40 11.58 25.97
N VAL A 25 -44.23 10.37 25.40
CA VAL A 25 -44.28 9.12 26.18
C VAL A 25 -42.97 8.97 26.98
N PRO A 26 -43.02 8.63 28.28
CA PRO A 26 -41.81 8.44 29.08
C PRO A 26 -40.85 7.40 28.48
N GLN A 27 -39.58 7.75 28.32
CA GLN A 27 -38.55 6.90 27.70
C GLN A 27 -38.47 5.50 28.31
N GLU A 28 -38.54 5.41 29.63
CA GLU A 28 -38.49 4.12 30.35
C GLU A 28 -39.54 3.12 29.85
N ARG A 29 -40.74 3.58 29.49
CA ARG A 29 -41.80 2.71 28.95
C ARG A 29 -41.48 2.22 27.55
N ILE A 30 -40.93 3.10 26.71
CA ILE A 30 -40.52 2.79 25.34
C ILE A 30 -39.41 1.74 25.37
N VAL A 31 -38.36 2.01 26.16
CA VAL A 31 -37.22 1.10 26.37
C VAL A 31 -37.69 -0.25 26.92
N THR A 32 -38.57 -0.27 27.92
CA THR A 32 -39.08 -1.52 28.49
C THR A 32 -39.82 -2.34 27.42
N SER A 33 -40.68 -1.71 26.63
CA SER A 33 -41.39 -2.38 25.52
C SER A 33 -40.42 -2.92 24.48
N GLN A 34 -39.43 -2.11 24.08
CA GLN A 34 -38.38 -2.50 23.13
C GLN A 34 -37.54 -3.66 23.65
N LYS A 35 -37.16 -3.70 24.93
CA LYS A 35 -36.41 -4.82 25.54
C LYS A 35 -37.20 -6.12 25.51
N VAL A 36 -38.48 -6.08 25.90
CA VAL A 36 -39.34 -7.27 25.93
C VAL A 36 -39.58 -7.79 24.51
N ARG A 37 -39.93 -6.91 23.56
CA ARG A 37 -40.09 -7.26 22.13
C ARG A 37 -38.77 -7.75 21.54
N GLY A 38 -37.69 -7.04 21.87
CA GLY A 38 -36.27 -7.39 21.82
C GLY A 38 -36.04 -8.89 21.87
N LYS A 39 -36.16 -9.37 23.10
CA LYS A 39 -35.95 -10.75 23.52
C LYS A 39 -36.93 -11.73 22.88
N ALA A 40 -38.21 -11.35 22.75
CA ALA A 40 -39.22 -12.23 22.16
C ALA A 40 -38.96 -12.53 20.67
N LEU A 41 -38.36 -11.59 19.94
CA LEU A 41 -38.08 -11.71 18.50
C LEU A 41 -36.62 -12.07 18.18
N GLU A 42 -35.81 -12.43 19.17
CA GLU A 42 -34.37 -12.70 18.98
C GLU A 42 -34.13 -13.79 17.92
N LYS A 43 -34.84 -14.92 18.01
CA LYS A 43 -34.74 -16.01 17.03
C LYS A 43 -35.20 -15.60 15.62
N TYR A 44 -36.24 -14.78 15.51
CA TYR A 44 -36.71 -14.29 14.22
C TYR A 44 -35.68 -13.36 13.57
N ARG A 45 -35.11 -12.44 14.36
CA ARG A 45 -34.07 -11.53 13.90
C ARG A 45 -32.79 -12.23 13.50
N SER A 46 -32.36 -13.26 14.24
CA SER A 46 -31.18 -14.02 13.83
C SER A 46 -31.38 -14.73 12.50
N TYR A 47 -32.61 -15.15 12.16
CA TYR A 47 -32.94 -15.71 10.84
C TYR A 47 -32.90 -14.63 9.75
N GLN A 48 -33.46 -13.46 10.03
CA GLN A 48 -33.44 -12.32 9.11
C GLN A 48 -32.01 -11.85 8.81
N MET A 49 -31.19 -11.67 9.85
CA MET A 49 -29.79 -11.22 9.75
C MET A 49 -28.82 -12.27 9.18
N ALA A 50 -29.28 -13.49 8.94
CA ALA A 50 -28.52 -14.55 8.28
C ALA A 50 -29.08 -14.90 6.89
N ASP A 51 -30.01 -14.09 6.37
CA ASP A 51 -30.71 -14.32 5.10
C ASP A 51 -31.39 -15.69 4.99
N LYS A 52 -32.02 -16.18 6.05
CA LYS A 52 -32.70 -17.49 5.99
C LYS A 52 -33.95 -17.50 5.12
N PHE A 53 -34.54 -16.33 4.92
CA PHE A 53 -35.74 -16.13 4.12
C PHE A 53 -35.65 -14.78 3.40
N SER A 54 -36.42 -14.62 2.32
CA SER A 54 -36.49 -13.34 1.61
C SER A 54 -37.38 -12.35 2.37
N TRP A 55 -36.89 -11.11 2.51
CA TRP A 55 -37.66 -10.04 3.14
C TRP A 55 -37.42 -8.71 2.45
N SER A 56 -38.37 -7.79 2.57
CA SER A 56 -38.21 -6.44 2.02
C SER A 56 -38.95 -5.41 2.88
N ILE A 57 -38.39 -4.21 3.00
CA ILE A 57 -39.01 -3.05 3.62
C ILE A 57 -39.25 -1.98 2.56
N VAL A 58 -40.50 -1.54 2.46
CA VAL A 58 -40.95 -0.45 1.58
C VAL A 58 -41.79 0.54 2.38
N ALA A 59 -41.83 1.80 1.95
CA ALA A 59 -42.61 2.82 2.63
C ALA A 59 -43.79 3.34 1.80
N VAL A 60 -44.85 3.73 2.51
CA VAL A 60 -46.01 4.44 1.96
C VAL A 60 -46.32 5.65 2.84
N PRO A 61 -46.73 6.79 2.27
CA PRO A 61 -46.96 8.00 3.03
C PRO A 61 -48.18 7.87 3.95
N SER A 62 -48.07 8.43 5.15
CA SER A 62 -49.19 8.69 6.06
C SER A 62 -49.43 10.21 6.16
N PRO A 63 -50.65 10.67 6.51
CA PRO A 63 -50.93 12.10 6.63
C PRO A 63 -49.98 12.80 7.60
N GLU A 64 -49.71 12.17 8.74
CA GLU A 64 -48.83 12.70 9.78
C GLU A 64 -47.38 12.78 9.30
N TRP A 65 -46.90 11.76 8.57
CA TRP A 65 -45.55 11.77 8.01
C TRP A 65 -45.38 12.85 6.93
N ALA A 66 -46.33 12.92 6.00
CA ALA A 66 -46.29 13.92 4.93
C ALA A 66 -46.38 15.35 5.48
N ALA A 67 -47.19 15.59 6.52
CA ALA A 67 -47.25 16.87 7.20
C ALA A 67 -45.95 17.25 7.91
N LYS A 68 -45.23 16.25 8.45
CA LYS A 68 -43.93 16.47 9.10
C LYS A 68 -42.83 16.81 8.10
N VAL A 69 -42.81 16.12 6.94
CA VAL A 69 -41.79 16.30 5.90
C VAL A 69 -42.04 17.58 5.09
N PHE A 70 -43.31 17.94 4.84
CA PHE A 70 -43.70 19.11 4.04
C PHE A 70 -44.65 20.06 4.79
N PRO A 71 -44.22 20.65 5.93
CA PRO A 71 -45.09 21.46 6.77
C PRO A 71 -45.57 22.75 6.07
N ASP A 72 -44.82 23.24 5.08
CA ASP A 72 -45.12 24.47 4.34
C ASP A 72 -46.11 24.27 3.17
N LEU A 73 -46.41 23.02 2.80
CA LEU A 73 -47.40 22.72 1.77
C LEU A 73 -48.82 22.66 2.35
N PRO A 74 -49.86 23.02 1.57
CA PRO A 74 -51.24 22.76 1.95
C PRO A 74 -51.46 21.26 2.23
N ALA A 75 -52.25 20.94 3.26
CA ALA A 75 -52.46 19.57 3.73
C ALA A 75 -52.93 18.61 2.61
N GLU A 76 -53.72 19.11 1.67
CA GLU A 76 -54.21 18.35 0.52
C GLU A 76 -53.12 18.00 -0.52
N GLN A 77 -51.93 18.61 -0.46
CA GLN A 77 -50.81 18.36 -1.38
C GLN A 77 -49.67 17.56 -0.75
N GLN A 78 -49.63 17.43 0.58
CA GLN A 78 -48.51 16.85 1.31
C GLN A 78 -48.32 15.35 0.98
N ILE A 79 -49.40 14.56 0.98
CA ILE A 79 -49.35 13.12 0.67
C ILE A 79 -48.84 12.87 -0.74
N ASP A 80 -49.40 13.57 -1.73
CA ASP A 80 -49.01 13.43 -3.13
C ASP A 80 -47.54 13.81 -3.32
N LYS A 81 -47.09 14.88 -2.65
CA LYS A 81 -45.69 15.27 -2.68
C LYS A 81 -44.76 14.21 -2.09
N LEU A 82 -45.16 13.57 -0.98
CA LEU A 82 -44.36 12.50 -0.39
C LEU A 82 -44.35 11.25 -1.27
N TRP A 83 -45.46 10.91 -1.93
CA TRP A 83 -45.50 9.85 -2.94
C TRP A 83 -44.53 10.10 -4.09
N ASP A 84 -44.52 11.31 -4.65
CA ASP A 84 -43.61 11.69 -5.75
C ASP A 84 -42.14 11.45 -5.37
N VAL A 85 -41.77 11.84 -4.14
CA VAL A 85 -40.40 11.66 -3.65
C VAL A 85 -40.10 10.19 -3.38
N ILE A 86 -41.01 9.45 -2.72
CA ILE A 86 -40.83 8.01 -2.48
C ILE A 86 -40.61 7.30 -3.82
N PHE A 87 -41.50 7.48 -4.80
CA PHE A 87 -41.37 6.84 -6.11
C PHE A 87 -40.06 7.18 -6.79
N LYS A 88 -39.64 8.45 -6.78
CA LYS A 88 -38.33 8.85 -7.31
C LYS A 88 -37.17 8.10 -6.63
N THR A 89 -37.16 8.04 -5.30
CA THR A 89 -36.07 7.39 -4.54
C THR A 89 -36.01 5.88 -4.74
N VAL A 90 -37.15 5.22 -4.95
CA VAL A 90 -37.22 3.79 -5.26
C VAL A 90 -37.26 3.49 -6.76
N ARG A 91 -36.89 4.44 -7.62
CA ARG A 91 -36.76 4.25 -9.08
C ARG A 91 -38.09 3.80 -9.74
N ILE A 92 -39.21 4.34 -9.28
CA ILE A 92 -40.54 4.16 -9.87
C ILE A 92 -40.88 5.43 -10.67
N GLY A 93 -41.07 5.30 -11.99
CA GLY A 93 -41.30 6.41 -12.90
C GLY A 93 -41.75 5.97 -14.30
N GLU A 94 -41.35 6.70 -15.34
CA GLU A 94 -41.73 6.39 -16.75
C GLU A 94 -40.94 5.21 -17.36
N GLN A 95 -39.80 4.83 -16.77
CA GLN A 95 -38.95 3.73 -17.23
C GLN A 95 -39.27 2.41 -16.51
N ASP A 96 -38.65 1.30 -16.95
CA ASP A 96 -38.78 0.00 -16.31
C ASP A 96 -38.02 -0.04 -14.98
N ALA A 97 -38.74 0.18 -13.88
CA ALA A 97 -38.21 0.17 -12.52
C ALA A 97 -37.42 -1.11 -12.17
N VAL A 98 -37.83 -2.27 -12.69
CA VAL A 98 -37.13 -3.54 -12.41
C VAL A 98 -35.77 -3.57 -13.09
N ALA A 99 -35.68 -3.03 -14.31
CA ALA A 99 -34.41 -2.91 -15.02
C ALA A 99 -33.47 -1.92 -14.31
N GLU A 100 -33.99 -0.77 -13.86
CA GLU A 100 -33.20 0.23 -13.13
C GLU A 100 -32.65 -0.33 -11.81
N TRP A 101 -33.45 -1.10 -11.07
CA TRP A 101 -32.99 -1.78 -9.85
C TRP A 101 -31.92 -2.82 -10.13
N LYS A 102 -32.05 -3.62 -11.19
CA LYS A 102 -31.00 -4.58 -11.58
C LYS A 102 -29.69 -3.89 -11.89
N THR A 103 -29.73 -2.79 -12.64
CA THR A 103 -28.54 -1.99 -12.94
C THR A 103 -27.95 -1.37 -11.68
N HIS A 104 -28.79 -0.85 -10.78
CA HIS A 104 -28.34 -0.26 -9.52
C HIS A 104 -27.63 -1.29 -8.62
N LEU A 105 -28.23 -2.47 -8.44
CA LEU A 105 -27.62 -3.54 -7.64
C LEU A 105 -26.28 -3.99 -8.22
N LEU A 106 -26.17 -4.15 -9.54
CA LEU A 106 -24.88 -4.49 -10.18
C LEU A 106 -23.80 -3.43 -9.91
N ASN A 107 -24.16 -2.16 -9.85
CA ASN A 107 -23.21 -1.09 -9.51
C ASN A 107 -22.78 -1.15 -8.04
N LEU A 108 -23.70 -1.47 -7.12
CA LEU A 108 -23.35 -1.64 -5.70
C LEU A 108 -22.50 -2.90 -5.49
N ASP A 109 -22.84 -4.01 -6.15
CA ASP A 109 -22.07 -5.26 -6.12
C ASP A 109 -20.64 -5.03 -6.60
N SER A 110 -20.46 -4.35 -7.73
CA SER A 110 -19.13 -4.01 -8.23
C SER A 110 -18.32 -3.16 -7.26
N ARG A 111 -18.95 -2.26 -6.50
CA ARG A 111 -18.27 -1.47 -5.46
C ARG A 111 -17.90 -2.32 -4.25
N ALA A 112 -18.80 -3.21 -3.82
CA ALA A 112 -18.54 -4.15 -2.73
C ALA A 112 -17.36 -5.08 -3.08
N ASP A 113 -17.32 -5.61 -4.30
CA ASP A 113 -16.22 -6.44 -4.80
C ASP A 113 -14.88 -5.68 -4.74
N LEU A 114 -14.84 -4.43 -5.24
CA LEU A 114 -13.65 -3.59 -5.17
C LEU A 114 -13.19 -3.34 -3.72
N LEU A 115 -14.12 -3.10 -2.79
CA LEU A 115 -13.77 -2.90 -1.38
C LEU A 115 -13.27 -4.18 -0.71
N ASN A 116 -13.84 -5.34 -1.08
CA ASN A 116 -13.41 -6.65 -0.62
C ASN A 116 -11.99 -7.02 -1.10
N GLU A 117 -11.64 -6.66 -2.33
CA GLU A 117 -10.28 -6.86 -2.87
C GLU A 117 -9.21 -6.13 -2.03
N LYS A 118 -9.55 -4.95 -1.48
CA LYS A 118 -8.60 -4.11 -0.73
C LYS A 118 -8.26 -4.63 0.66
N LYS A 119 -9.09 -5.48 1.26
CA LYS A 119 -8.86 -6.09 2.59
C LYS A 119 -8.42 -5.07 3.64
N TYR A 120 -9.13 -3.95 3.74
CA TYR A 120 -8.76 -2.86 4.64
C TYR A 120 -8.64 -3.33 6.09
N LYS A 121 -7.58 -2.91 6.78
CA LYS A 121 -7.44 -3.17 8.21
C LYS A 121 -8.24 -2.17 9.04
N LYS A 122 -8.24 -0.90 8.62
CA LYS A 122 -8.94 0.20 9.29
C LYS A 122 -9.51 1.19 8.29
N LEU A 123 -10.46 1.99 8.73
CA LEU A 123 -10.99 3.16 8.04
C LEU A 123 -10.79 4.38 8.95
N HIS A 124 -10.32 5.49 8.39
CA HIS A 124 -10.17 6.76 9.11
C HIS A 124 -11.10 7.81 8.52
N TYR A 125 -12.03 8.28 9.33
CA TYR A 125 -13.05 9.27 8.99
C TYR A 125 -12.63 10.63 9.52
N THR A 126 -12.62 11.65 8.65
CA THR A 126 -12.35 13.04 9.04
C THR A 126 -13.42 13.96 8.46
N ALA A 127 -14.00 14.81 9.31
CA ALA A 127 -14.97 15.87 8.96
C ALA A 127 -15.07 16.88 10.13
N PRO A 128 -15.75 18.02 9.97
CA PRO A 128 -15.99 18.94 11.09
C PRO A 128 -16.67 18.26 12.30
N GLY A 129 -15.92 18.09 13.40
CA GLY A 129 -16.39 17.41 14.61
C GLY A 129 -16.28 15.88 14.59
N THR A 130 -15.72 15.29 13.53
CA THR A 130 -15.47 13.86 13.38
C THR A 130 -13.99 13.61 13.10
N ASP A 131 -13.37 12.81 13.96
CA ASP A 131 -12.05 12.18 13.77
C ASP A 131 -12.15 10.79 14.38
N LEU A 132 -12.48 9.80 13.56
CA LEU A 132 -12.85 8.46 14.00
C LEU A 132 -12.07 7.41 13.21
N THR A 133 -11.37 6.53 13.93
CA THR A 133 -10.74 5.34 13.36
C THR A 133 -11.56 4.10 13.69
N ILE A 134 -11.87 3.29 12.67
CA ILE A 134 -12.62 2.05 12.78
C ILE A 134 -11.77 0.91 12.22
N GLU A 135 -11.34 -0.04 13.05
CA GLU A 135 -10.75 -1.28 12.56
C GLU A 135 -11.82 -2.25 12.05
N LEU A 136 -11.46 -3.07 11.06
CA LEU A 136 -12.32 -4.13 10.52
C LEU A 136 -11.82 -5.49 11.02
N PRO A 137 -12.73 -6.46 11.27
CA PRO A 137 -12.34 -7.81 11.64
C PRO A 137 -11.60 -8.50 10.48
N GLU A 138 -10.78 -9.48 10.81
CA GLU A 138 -10.12 -10.30 9.79
C GLU A 138 -11.18 -11.14 9.06
N GLY A 139 -11.12 -11.16 7.72
CA GLY A 139 -12.14 -11.81 6.88
C GLY A 139 -13.46 -11.04 6.81
N HIS A 140 -13.47 -9.73 7.11
CA HIS A 140 -14.64 -8.88 6.86
C HIS A 140 -15.02 -8.90 5.38
N LEU A 141 -16.33 -8.79 5.12
CA LEU A 141 -16.91 -8.68 3.80
C LEU A 141 -17.76 -7.41 3.72
N TRP A 142 -17.52 -6.63 2.67
CA TRP A 142 -18.40 -5.58 2.17
C TRP A 142 -19.55 -6.21 1.39
N VAL A 143 -20.77 -5.75 1.67
CA VAL A 143 -22.03 -6.28 1.14
C VAL A 143 -22.88 -5.13 0.62
N SER A 144 -23.68 -5.39 -0.41
CA SER A 144 -24.60 -4.43 -1.04
C SER A 144 -26.05 -4.68 -0.60
N GLY A 145 -26.98 -3.84 -1.06
CA GLY A 145 -28.42 -3.97 -0.75
C GLY A 145 -29.13 -5.22 -1.32
N GLY A 146 -28.46 -6.00 -2.19
CA GLY A 146 -28.97 -7.27 -2.72
C GLY A 146 -28.45 -8.45 -1.90
N SER A 147 -29.29 -9.45 -1.65
CA SER A 147 -28.86 -10.69 -0.98
C SER A 147 -29.51 -11.94 -1.56
N ILE A 148 -28.93 -13.10 -1.22
CA ILE A 148 -29.39 -14.44 -1.59
C ILE A 148 -29.75 -15.18 -0.31
N ASN A 149 -30.98 -15.67 -0.26
CA ASN A 149 -31.46 -16.42 0.89
C ASN A 149 -30.96 -17.89 0.91
N GLU A 150 -31.20 -18.62 2.00
CA GLU A 150 -30.81 -20.05 2.14
C GLU A 150 -31.35 -20.98 1.02
N GLN A 151 -32.44 -20.60 0.33
CA GLN A 151 -33.00 -21.36 -0.80
C GLN A 151 -32.45 -20.92 -2.17
N GLY A 152 -31.54 -19.96 -2.21
CA GLY A 152 -30.94 -19.45 -3.44
C GLY A 152 -31.75 -18.35 -4.14
N HIS A 153 -32.76 -17.77 -3.49
CA HIS A 153 -33.56 -16.68 -4.07
C HIS A 153 -32.90 -15.33 -3.81
N VAL A 154 -32.72 -14.55 -4.88
CA VAL A 154 -32.26 -13.17 -4.80
C VAL A 154 -33.39 -12.27 -4.30
N PHE A 155 -33.09 -11.36 -3.37
CA PHE A 155 -34.02 -10.37 -2.87
C PHE A 155 -33.31 -9.05 -2.51
N VAL A 156 -34.09 -7.99 -2.33
CA VAL A 156 -33.63 -6.66 -1.91
C VAL A 156 -34.26 -6.35 -0.55
N ALA A 157 -33.42 -6.17 0.46
CA ALA A 157 -33.85 -5.99 1.84
C ALA A 157 -34.54 -4.62 2.05
N ASN A 158 -33.88 -3.54 1.60
CA ASN A 158 -34.35 -2.18 1.78
C ASN A 158 -34.65 -1.52 0.44
N MET A 159 -35.82 -0.90 0.32
CA MET A 159 -36.16 -0.07 -0.84
C MET A 159 -36.65 1.31 -0.33
N PRO A 160 -35.81 2.36 -0.44
CA PRO A 160 -34.57 2.42 -1.22
C PRO A 160 -33.33 1.84 -0.50
N THR A 161 -32.23 1.65 -1.24
CA THR A 161 -30.89 1.36 -0.71
C THR A 161 -29.83 1.96 -1.64
N GLU A 162 -28.82 2.62 -1.08
CA GLU A 162 -27.72 3.27 -1.82
C GLU A 162 -26.33 2.87 -1.31
N GLU A 163 -26.29 1.92 -0.37
CA GLU A 163 -25.14 1.65 0.46
C GLU A 163 -24.33 0.43 0.03
N VAL A 164 -23.06 0.46 0.43
CA VAL A 164 -22.22 -0.74 0.58
C VAL A 164 -21.69 -0.72 2.01
N PHE A 165 -21.84 -1.81 2.75
CA PHE A 165 -21.63 -1.83 4.19
C PHE A 165 -20.87 -3.06 4.68
N THR A 166 -20.27 -2.96 5.86
CA THR A 166 -19.55 -4.06 6.52
C THR A 166 -19.62 -3.93 8.05
N ALA A 167 -19.12 -4.94 8.76
CA ALA A 167 -19.06 -4.96 10.21
C ALA A 167 -17.74 -4.38 10.74
N PRO A 168 -17.76 -3.44 11.70
CA PRO A 168 -16.57 -2.99 12.40
C PRO A 168 -16.09 -4.04 13.41
N LEU A 169 -14.79 -4.03 13.71
CA LEU A 169 -14.25 -4.79 14.83
C LEU A 169 -14.79 -4.18 16.12
N LYS A 170 -15.51 -4.97 16.93
CA LYS A 170 -16.18 -4.54 18.16
C LYS A 170 -15.26 -3.69 19.04
N THR A 171 -14.00 -4.10 19.22
CA THR A 171 -13.03 -3.42 20.10
C THR A 171 -12.11 -2.45 19.36
N GLY A 172 -12.37 -2.20 18.07
CA GLY A 172 -11.47 -1.51 17.15
C GLY A 172 -11.89 -0.08 16.80
N VAL A 173 -12.80 0.54 17.55
CA VAL A 173 -13.28 1.90 17.26
C VAL A 173 -12.67 2.90 18.24
N ASN A 174 -12.04 3.96 17.74
CA ASN A 174 -11.42 5.01 18.56
C ASN A 174 -11.60 6.39 17.96
N GLY A 175 -11.81 7.39 18.80
CA GLY A 175 -11.98 8.78 18.38
C GLY A 175 -13.42 9.27 18.54
N THR A 176 -13.77 10.38 17.88
CA THR A 176 -15.07 11.04 18.03
C THR A 176 -15.78 11.14 16.69
N VAL A 177 -17.09 10.92 16.70
CA VAL A 177 -17.95 11.11 15.53
C VAL A 177 -19.12 12.01 15.87
N ARG A 178 -19.46 12.92 14.96
CA ARG A 178 -20.60 13.83 15.06
C ARG A 178 -21.67 13.45 14.05
N SER A 179 -22.93 13.51 14.47
CA SER A 179 -24.06 13.33 13.56
C SER A 179 -24.20 14.51 12.60
N THR A 180 -24.59 14.23 11.36
CA THR A 180 -24.84 15.25 10.32
C THR A 180 -26.31 15.45 10.03
N LYS A 181 -27.16 14.51 10.46
CA LYS A 181 -28.62 14.62 10.39
C LYS A 181 -29.24 14.18 11.73
N PRO A 182 -30.46 14.66 12.05
CA PRO A 182 -31.19 14.20 13.22
C PRO A 182 -31.56 12.71 13.12
N LEU A 183 -31.47 11.99 14.24
CA LEU A 183 -31.92 10.61 14.37
C LEU A 183 -33.33 10.56 14.94
N SER A 184 -34.27 9.99 14.18
CA SER A 184 -35.63 9.69 14.65
C SER A 184 -35.63 8.34 15.39
N TYR A 185 -35.74 8.37 16.72
CA TYR A 185 -35.67 7.17 17.56
C TYR A 185 -36.77 7.14 18.62
N GLY A 186 -37.60 6.08 18.59
CA GLY A 186 -38.64 5.87 19.59
C GLY A 186 -39.64 7.04 19.67
N GLY A 187 -39.96 7.68 18.54
CA GLY A 187 -40.85 8.85 18.48
C GLY A 187 -40.26 10.14 19.06
N ASN A 188 -38.94 10.20 19.20
CA ASN A 188 -38.20 11.37 19.66
C ASN A 188 -37.07 11.67 18.68
N LEU A 189 -36.72 12.95 18.56
CA LEU A 189 -35.62 13.39 17.72
C LEU A 189 -34.37 13.55 18.58
N ILE A 190 -33.27 12.93 18.15
CA ILE A 190 -31.93 13.13 18.70
C ILE A 190 -31.13 13.94 17.68
N ASP A 191 -30.67 15.12 18.04
CA ASP A 191 -30.02 16.04 17.10
C ASP A 191 -28.77 16.70 17.69
N GLY A 192 -27.86 17.07 16.80
CA GLY A 192 -26.58 17.71 17.13
C GLY A 192 -25.74 16.88 18.09
N PHE A 193 -25.67 15.56 17.89
CA PHE A 193 -25.05 14.65 18.85
C PHE A 193 -23.66 14.20 18.42
N SER A 194 -22.84 13.84 19.40
CA SER A 194 -21.51 13.27 19.20
C SER A 194 -21.28 12.06 20.09
N LEU A 195 -20.49 11.12 19.61
CA LEU A 195 -20.08 9.92 20.36
C LEU A 195 -18.56 9.84 20.37
N THR A 196 -17.98 9.55 21.53
CA THR A 196 -16.54 9.31 21.69
C THR A 196 -16.30 7.85 22.05
N PHE A 197 -15.38 7.21 21.32
CA PHE A 197 -15.04 5.81 21.45
C PHE A 197 -13.62 5.62 21.98
N GLU A 198 -13.46 4.67 22.90
CA GLU A 198 -12.17 4.12 23.32
C GLU A 198 -12.24 2.59 23.30
N ASN A 199 -11.30 1.95 22.60
CA ASN A 199 -11.23 0.49 22.45
C ASN A 199 -12.57 -0.15 22.03
N GLY A 200 -13.27 0.51 21.10
CA GLY A 200 -14.56 0.07 20.57
C GLY A 200 -15.78 0.58 21.33
N ARG A 201 -15.62 0.97 22.60
CA ARG A 201 -16.74 1.32 23.48
C ARG A 201 -17.04 2.81 23.42
N ILE A 202 -18.31 3.18 23.33
CA ILE A 202 -18.79 4.54 23.60
C ILE A 202 -18.51 4.87 25.08
N VAL A 203 -17.60 5.81 25.31
CA VAL A 203 -17.20 6.28 26.65
C VAL A 203 -17.78 7.64 26.99
N ASP A 204 -18.16 8.43 25.99
CA ASP A 204 -18.80 9.74 26.17
C ASP A 204 -19.78 10.04 25.02
N TYR A 205 -20.82 10.82 25.31
CA TYR A 205 -21.81 11.23 24.33
C TYR A 205 -22.49 12.55 24.72
N THR A 206 -22.77 13.38 23.72
CA THR A 206 -23.50 14.66 23.89
C THR A 206 -24.62 14.74 22.87
N ALA A 207 -25.66 15.53 23.14
CA ALA A 207 -26.71 15.85 22.17
C ALA A 207 -27.31 17.22 22.49
N GLU A 208 -27.55 18.04 21.48
CA GLU A 208 -28.26 19.32 21.61
C GLU A 208 -29.75 19.09 21.89
N GLN A 209 -30.32 18.05 21.26
CA GLN A 209 -31.68 17.59 21.49
C GLN A 209 -31.71 16.08 21.71
N GLY A 210 -32.56 15.60 22.62
CA GLY A 210 -32.83 14.16 22.77
C GLY A 210 -31.77 13.37 23.54
N LEU A 211 -30.97 14.01 24.42
CA LEU A 211 -29.92 13.36 25.20
C LEU A 211 -30.40 12.14 26.01
N ASP A 212 -31.58 12.22 26.64
CA ASP A 212 -32.15 11.11 27.41
C ASP A 212 -32.50 9.91 26.51
N SER A 213 -32.94 10.16 25.27
CA SER A 213 -33.22 9.13 24.27
C SER A 213 -31.93 8.49 23.76
N LEU A 214 -30.89 9.29 23.51
CA LEU A 214 -29.56 8.79 23.12
C LEU A 214 -28.95 7.92 24.22
N LYS A 215 -29.01 8.39 25.47
CA LYS A 215 -28.59 7.61 26.64
C LYS A 215 -29.33 6.28 26.72
N SER A 216 -30.66 6.32 26.55
CA SER A 216 -31.50 5.12 26.61
C SER A 216 -31.18 4.11 25.51
N LEU A 217 -30.79 4.58 24.32
CA LEU A 217 -30.32 3.74 23.22
C LEU A 217 -28.99 3.06 23.58
N ILE A 218 -28.00 3.82 24.04
CA ILE A 218 -26.66 3.32 24.39
C ILE A 218 -26.70 2.38 25.60
N GLU A 219 -27.58 2.63 26.58
CA GLU A 219 -27.77 1.80 27.78
C GLU A 219 -28.79 0.66 27.59
N MET A 220 -29.19 0.37 26.35
CA MET A 220 -30.14 -0.70 26.05
C MET A 220 -29.63 -2.06 26.54
N ASP A 221 -28.40 -2.40 26.19
CA ASP A 221 -27.66 -3.56 26.66
C ASP A 221 -26.14 -3.34 26.50
N GLU A 222 -25.32 -4.32 26.90
CA GLU A 222 -23.87 -4.19 26.80
C GLU A 222 -23.38 -4.04 25.35
N GLY A 223 -24.07 -4.63 24.39
CA GLY A 223 -23.73 -4.51 22.97
C GLY A 223 -24.01 -3.13 22.39
N ALA A 224 -25.00 -2.40 22.92
CA ALA A 224 -25.36 -1.06 22.45
C ALA A 224 -24.31 0.02 22.79
N HIS A 225 -23.24 -0.33 23.51
CA HIS A 225 -22.08 0.53 23.68
C HIS A 225 -21.06 0.43 22.53
N TYR A 226 -21.30 -0.40 21.52
CA TYR A 226 -20.37 -0.64 20.42
C TYR A 226 -21.09 -0.54 19.08
N LEU A 227 -20.33 -0.35 18.00
CA LEU A 227 -20.87 -0.33 16.65
C LEU A 227 -21.14 -1.74 16.11
N GLY A 228 -22.17 -1.84 15.27
CA GLY A 228 -22.55 -3.06 14.53
C GLY A 228 -22.27 -2.96 13.03
N GLU A 229 -22.18 -1.74 12.50
CA GLU A 229 -22.08 -1.50 11.07
C GLU A 229 -21.29 -0.23 10.75
N VAL A 230 -20.63 -0.28 9.60
CA VAL A 230 -20.14 0.84 8.82
C VAL A 230 -20.78 0.77 7.42
N ALA A 231 -21.43 1.84 7.00
CA ALA A 231 -22.05 1.94 5.68
C ALA A 231 -21.50 3.14 4.89
N LEU A 232 -21.16 2.87 3.63
CA LEU A 232 -20.71 3.86 2.66
C LEU A 232 -21.81 4.17 1.66
N VAL A 233 -22.24 5.42 1.63
CA VAL A 233 -23.26 5.96 0.73
C VAL A 233 -22.69 7.17 0.01
N PRO A 234 -22.71 7.21 -1.33
CA PRO A 234 -22.27 8.37 -2.08
C PRO A 234 -23.03 9.64 -1.67
N HIS A 235 -22.31 10.75 -1.50
CA HIS A 235 -22.95 12.03 -1.17
C HIS A 235 -23.93 12.49 -2.26
N GLN A 236 -23.65 12.16 -3.52
CA GLN A 236 -24.58 12.34 -4.63
C GLN A 236 -25.38 11.04 -4.82
N SER A 237 -26.62 11.04 -4.33
CA SER A 237 -27.56 9.92 -4.47
C SER A 237 -28.97 10.46 -4.72
N PRO A 238 -29.89 9.67 -5.32
CA PRO A 238 -31.25 10.12 -5.56
C PRO A 238 -31.97 10.65 -4.33
N ILE A 239 -31.59 10.18 -3.14
CA ILE A 239 -32.15 10.56 -1.85
C ILE A 239 -31.43 11.80 -1.29
N SER A 240 -30.09 11.80 -1.29
CA SER A 240 -29.30 12.94 -0.82
C SER A 240 -29.60 14.21 -1.66
N ASP A 241 -29.75 14.05 -2.97
CA ASP A 241 -30.08 15.13 -3.92
C ASP A 241 -31.46 15.75 -3.70
N THR A 242 -32.35 15.07 -2.95
CA THR A 242 -33.64 15.67 -2.57
C THR A 242 -33.45 16.79 -1.55
N ASN A 243 -32.39 16.73 -0.75
CA ASN A 243 -32.16 17.58 0.43
C ASN A 243 -33.36 17.60 1.41
N ILE A 244 -34.11 16.50 1.47
CA ILE A 244 -35.24 16.31 2.37
C ILE A 244 -34.77 15.52 3.60
N LEU A 245 -35.26 15.90 4.78
CA LEU A 245 -35.20 15.08 5.98
C LEU A 245 -36.51 14.32 6.10
N PHE A 246 -36.45 13.00 6.01
CA PHE A 246 -37.65 12.16 6.01
C PHE A 246 -38.14 11.86 7.42
N TYR A 247 -37.33 12.05 8.46
CA TYR A 247 -37.65 11.62 9.82
C TYR A 247 -37.93 10.12 9.91
N ASN A 248 -37.31 9.36 9.01
CA ASN A 248 -37.46 7.92 8.87
C ASN A 248 -36.12 7.33 8.46
N THR A 249 -35.60 6.43 9.30
CA THR A 249 -34.24 5.89 9.18
C THR A 249 -34.00 5.23 7.82
N LEU A 250 -34.98 4.48 7.27
CA LEU A 250 -34.86 3.82 5.95
C LEU A 250 -34.43 4.78 4.84
N PHE A 251 -34.91 6.03 4.87
CA PHE A 251 -34.55 7.04 3.87
C PHE A 251 -33.31 7.82 4.28
N ASP A 252 -33.28 8.30 5.53
CA ASP A 252 -32.25 9.21 5.99
C ASP A 252 -30.85 8.54 6.04
N GLU A 253 -30.78 7.24 6.34
CA GLU A 253 -29.55 6.43 6.28
C GLU A 253 -29.02 6.30 4.84
N ASN A 254 -29.91 6.19 3.86
CA ASN A 254 -29.53 6.06 2.44
C ASN A 254 -29.26 7.42 1.76
N ALA A 255 -29.32 8.51 2.53
CA ALA A 255 -28.91 9.84 2.11
C ALA A 255 -27.49 10.22 2.57
N SER A 256 -26.81 9.34 3.32
CA SER A 256 -25.57 9.70 4.03
C SER A 256 -24.76 8.46 4.43
N ASN A 257 -23.43 8.54 4.45
CA ASN A 257 -22.64 7.58 5.21
C ASN A 257 -23.20 7.48 6.64
N HIS A 258 -23.27 6.28 7.18
CA HIS A 258 -23.86 6.05 8.50
C HIS A 258 -23.16 4.91 9.22
N LEU A 259 -23.42 4.83 10.53
CA LEU A 259 -22.93 3.80 11.43
C LEU A 259 -24.12 3.25 12.20
N ALA A 260 -24.08 1.97 12.59
CA ALA A 260 -25.11 1.38 13.45
C ALA A 260 -24.61 1.25 14.89
N ILE A 261 -25.39 1.73 15.86
CA ILE A 261 -25.21 1.35 17.27
C ILE A 261 -25.82 -0.04 17.49
N GLY A 262 -25.01 -1.00 17.95
CA GLY A 262 -25.47 -2.32 18.35
C GLY A 262 -25.03 -3.46 17.44
N ASN A 263 -25.96 -4.37 17.10
CA ASN A 263 -25.68 -5.72 16.62
C ASN A 263 -25.07 -5.73 15.21
N ALA A 264 -24.07 -6.58 14.96
CA ALA A 264 -23.45 -6.71 13.64
C ALA A 264 -24.12 -7.80 12.78
N TYR A 265 -24.00 -7.67 11.46
CA TYR A 265 -24.48 -8.66 10.50
C TYR A 265 -23.47 -9.80 10.33
N ALA A 266 -23.93 -11.04 10.54
CA ALA A 266 -23.07 -12.21 10.47
C ALA A 266 -22.51 -12.47 9.06
N PHE A 267 -23.24 -12.06 8.02
CA PHE A 267 -22.82 -12.23 6.63
C PHE A 267 -21.74 -11.23 6.16
N CYS A 268 -21.44 -10.21 6.96
CA CYS A 268 -20.30 -9.31 6.73
C CYS A 268 -18.96 -9.92 7.19
N LEU A 269 -18.93 -11.23 7.45
CA LEU A 269 -17.74 -11.99 7.81
C LEU A 269 -17.72 -13.29 7.00
N GLU A 270 -16.56 -13.66 6.47
CA GLU A 270 -16.35 -14.93 5.79
C GLU A 270 -16.78 -16.12 6.65
N GLY A 271 -17.66 -16.97 6.11
CA GLY A 271 -18.24 -18.12 6.82
C GLY A 271 -19.24 -17.76 7.94
N GLY A 272 -19.47 -16.47 8.21
CA GLY A 272 -20.25 -16.00 9.36
C GLY A 272 -21.72 -16.43 9.35
N LYS A 273 -22.34 -16.65 8.17
CA LYS A 273 -23.71 -17.22 8.06
C LYS A 273 -23.87 -18.58 8.77
N THR A 274 -22.78 -19.32 8.98
CA THR A 274 -22.78 -20.65 9.61
C THR A 274 -22.26 -20.66 11.04
N MET A 275 -21.72 -19.53 11.52
CA MET A 275 -21.13 -19.42 12.85
C MET A 275 -22.20 -19.28 13.93
N SER A 276 -21.91 -19.83 15.11
CA SER A 276 -22.64 -19.52 16.34
C SER A 276 -22.38 -18.08 16.79
N LYS A 277 -23.24 -17.58 17.68
CA LYS A 277 -23.09 -16.24 18.27
C LYS A 277 -21.74 -16.07 18.98
N GLU A 278 -21.31 -17.09 19.71
CA GLU A 278 -20.03 -17.11 20.42
C GLU A 278 -18.84 -17.05 19.44
N GLU A 279 -18.93 -17.72 18.30
CA GLU A 279 -17.91 -17.68 17.25
C GLU A 279 -17.86 -16.31 16.57
N LEU A 280 -18.99 -15.69 16.26
CA LEU A 280 -19.04 -14.34 15.69
C LEU A 280 -18.40 -13.32 16.64
N ILE A 281 -18.71 -13.39 17.94
CA ILE A 281 -18.09 -12.53 18.96
C ILE A 281 -16.58 -12.77 19.04
N LYS A 282 -16.14 -14.03 18.99
CA LYS A 282 -14.71 -14.37 19.02
C LYS A 282 -13.97 -13.83 17.78
N ASN A 283 -14.63 -13.78 16.63
CA ASN A 283 -14.10 -13.20 15.40
C ASN A 283 -14.32 -11.68 15.30
N GLY A 284 -14.71 -11.04 16.40
CA GLY A 284 -14.69 -9.59 16.53
C GLY A 284 -16.00 -8.87 16.23
N LEU A 285 -17.08 -9.59 15.92
CA LEU A 285 -18.38 -8.96 15.68
C LEU A 285 -19.06 -8.57 17.00
N ASN A 286 -19.82 -7.48 16.95
CA ASN A 286 -20.64 -7.07 18.08
C ASN A 286 -21.98 -7.83 18.13
N SER A 287 -22.49 -8.03 19.35
CA SER A 287 -23.83 -8.59 19.55
C SER A 287 -24.66 -7.75 20.53
N SER A 288 -25.88 -7.38 20.11
CA SER A 288 -26.81 -6.54 20.86
C SER A 288 -28.27 -6.89 20.55
N LEU A 289 -29.19 -6.45 21.40
CA LEU A 289 -30.64 -6.46 21.20
C LEU A 289 -31.13 -5.39 20.21
N THR A 290 -30.28 -4.42 19.87
CA THR A 290 -30.59 -3.29 19.01
C THR A 290 -29.63 -3.18 17.84
N HIS A 291 -30.08 -2.52 16.78
CA HIS A 291 -29.29 -2.07 15.63
C HIS A 291 -29.98 -0.78 15.18
N VAL A 292 -29.28 0.35 15.28
CA VAL A 292 -29.86 1.67 14.99
C VAL A 292 -28.84 2.50 14.22
N ASP A 293 -29.21 2.80 12.99
CA ASP A 293 -28.40 3.58 12.07
C ASP A 293 -28.49 5.07 12.36
N PHE A 294 -27.35 5.75 12.28
CA PHE A 294 -27.27 7.19 12.41
C PHE A 294 -26.28 7.81 11.43
N MET A 295 -26.67 8.96 10.90
CA MET A 295 -26.04 9.60 9.76
C MET A 295 -24.84 10.46 10.18
N ILE A 296 -23.71 10.23 9.53
CA ILE A 296 -22.43 10.92 9.79
C ILE A 296 -21.85 11.59 8.53
N GLY A 297 -22.35 11.24 7.36
CA GLY A 297 -21.84 11.70 6.06
C GLY A 297 -22.10 13.18 5.80
N SER A 298 -21.14 13.82 5.14
CA SER A 298 -21.25 15.19 4.62
C SER A 298 -20.36 15.34 3.38
N GLY A 299 -20.55 16.42 2.61
CA GLY A 299 -19.67 16.75 1.49
C GLY A 299 -18.23 17.12 1.92
N GLU A 300 -18.00 17.33 3.21
CA GLU A 300 -16.68 17.61 3.80
C GLU A 300 -16.02 16.38 4.43
N MET A 301 -16.67 15.21 4.34
CA MET A 301 -16.17 13.98 4.93
C MET A 301 -15.17 13.28 4.00
N ASN A 302 -13.98 13.01 4.52
CA ASN A 302 -13.01 12.11 3.90
C ASN A 302 -12.96 10.79 4.65
N ILE A 303 -12.87 9.69 3.91
CA ILE A 303 -12.76 8.34 4.44
C ILE A 303 -11.54 7.69 3.80
N HIS A 304 -10.50 7.43 4.60
CA HIS A 304 -9.28 6.78 4.14
C HIS A 304 -9.27 5.33 4.58
N GLY A 305 -9.17 4.42 3.62
CA GLY A 305 -8.94 3.00 3.89
C GLY A 305 -7.47 2.73 4.18
N VAL A 306 -7.18 2.24 5.38
CA VAL A 306 -5.85 1.82 5.80
C VAL A 306 -5.79 0.31 5.62
N THR A 307 -5.08 -0.16 4.62
CA THR A 307 -4.69 -1.58 4.53
C THR A 307 -3.75 -1.90 5.69
N SER A 308 -3.58 -3.17 6.04
CA SER A 308 -2.58 -3.59 7.04
C SER A 308 -1.12 -3.28 6.62
N GLU A 309 -0.94 -2.55 5.52
CA GLU A 309 0.30 -2.31 4.80
C GLU A 309 0.69 -0.82 4.74
N ALA A 310 -0.18 0.12 5.15
CA ALA A 310 0.01 1.55 4.85
C ALA A 310 1.06 2.32 5.69
N VAL A 311 1.97 1.65 6.40
CA VAL A 311 3.23 2.26 6.91
C VAL A 311 4.38 1.27 6.68
N LYS A 312 4.74 0.97 5.42
CA LYS A 312 5.69 -0.12 5.09
C LYS A 312 6.60 0.06 3.87
N VAL A 313 6.66 1.22 3.20
CA VAL A 313 7.53 1.37 2.02
C VAL A 313 9.00 1.56 2.46
N GLY A 314 9.92 0.79 1.89
CA GLY A 314 11.32 0.75 2.30
C GLY A 314 11.59 -0.34 3.32
N ALA A 315 12.27 -0.01 4.43
CA ALA A 315 12.82 -1.02 5.35
C ALA A 315 11.75 -1.73 6.18
N ASN A 316 10.52 -1.19 6.20
CA ASN A 316 9.34 -1.74 6.86
C ASN A 316 9.64 -2.21 8.30
N VAL A 317 10.04 -1.26 9.16
CA VAL A 317 10.42 -1.55 10.55
C VAL A 317 9.26 -2.15 11.32
N GLN A 318 9.48 -3.31 11.95
CA GLN A 318 8.47 -4.01 12.74
C GLN A 318 8.52 -3.61 14.23
N PRO A 319 7.39 -3.71 14.96
CA PRO A 319 7.37 -3.50 16.41
C PRO A 319 8.36 -4.41 17.14
N GLY A 320 9.21 -3.81 17.99
CA GLY A 320 10.23 -4.53 18.74
C GLY A 320 11.57 -4.70 18.02
N GLN A 321 11.66 -4.37 16.73
CA GLN A 321 12.85 -4.52 15.90
C GLN A 321 13.92 -3.46 16.22
N ILE A 322 15.19 -3.77 15.97
CA ILE A 322 16.27 -2.76 15.96
C ILE A 322 16.28 -2.10 14.59
N PHE A 323 16.37 -0.77 14.54
CA PHE A 323 16.49 -0.01 13.30
C PHE A 323 17.86 0.67 13.21
N VAL A 324 18.62 0.39 12.15
CA VAL A 324 19.97 0.89 11.94
C VAL A 324 19.97 1.86 10.75
N ILE A 325 20.40 3.10 10.98
CA ILE A 325 20.50 4.13 9.95
C ILE A 325 21.97 4.47 9.73
N SER A 326 22.46 4.33 8.50
CA SER A 326 23.79 4.77 8.06
C SER A 326 23.64 6.04 7.22
N ALA A 327 24.37 7.10 7.54
CA ALA A 327 24.23 8.39 6.85
C ALA A 327 25.49 9.27 6.98
N MET A 328 25.62 10.31 6.16
CA MET A 328 26.64 11.35 6.36
C MET A 328 26.15 12.41 7.34
N ILE A 329 27.07 13.03 8.09
CA ILE A 329 26.75 13.96 9.19
C ILE A 329 26.03 15.23 8.74
N ASP A 330 26.22 15.65 7.50
CA ASP A 330 25.53 16.77 6.87
C ASP A 330 24.02 16.51 6.65
N THR A 331 23.59 15.25 6.66
CA THR A 331 22.17 14.85 6.56
C THR A 331 21.47 14.71 7.93
N ALA A 332 22.11 15.12 9.03
CA ALA A 332 21.63 14.85 10.39
C ALA A 332 20.18 15.29 10.67
N GLU A 333 19.70 16.39 10.05
CA GLU A 333 18.30 16.82 10.23
C GLU A 333 17.31 15.82 9.63
N PHE A 334 17.59 15.30 8.43
CA PHE A 334 16.77 14.27 7.80
C PHE A 334 16.81 12.96 8.61
N VAL A 335 17.99 12.58 9.12
CA VAL A 335 18.14 11.39 9.96
C VAL A 335 17.32 11.49 11.25
N ARG A 336 17.20 12.67 11.87
CA ARG A 336 16.34 12.87 13.05
C ARG A 336 14.87 12.62 12.75
N LEU A 337 14.40 12.95 11.54
CA LEU A 337 13.05 12.60 11.08
C LEU A 337 12.89 11.08 10.93
N LEU A 338 13.87 10.41 10.33
CA LEU A 338 13.87 8.95 10.18
C LEU A 338 13.90 8.23 11.54
N VAL A 339 14.68 8.72 12.51
CA VAL A 339 14.72 8.18 13.88
C VAL A 339 13.34 8.28 14.54
N ARG A 340 12.68 9.46 14.43
CA ARG A 340 11.32 9.65 14.94
C ARG A 340 10.36 8.64 14.31
N LYS A 341 10.38 8.53 12.98
CA LYS A 341 9.51 7.59 12.23
C LYS A 341 9.77 6.13 12.58
N GLY A 342 11.03 5.75 12.81
CA GLY A 342 11.38 4.41 13.27
C GLY A 342 10.76 4.07 14.64
N TYR A 343 10.81 5.01 15.60
CA TYR A 343 10.14 4.82 16.90
C TYR A 343 8.61 4.83 16.80
N GLU A 344 8.03 5.68 15.95
CA GLU A 344 6.59 5.68 15.66
C GLU A 344 6.13 4.33 15.05
N ALA A 345 6.98 3.68 14.25
CA ALA A 345 6.75 2.33 13.71
C ALA A 345 6.95 1.20 14.75
N GLY A 346 7.40 1.54 15.97
CA GLY A 346 7.57 0.58 17.06
C GLY A 346 8.97 0.00 17.22
N ALA A 347 10.01 0.59 16.60
CA ALA A 347 11.39 0.17 16.82
C ALA A 347 11.74 0.14 18.32
N LYS A 348 12.33 -0.95 18.79
CA LYS A 348 12.82 -1.07 20.18
C LYS A 348 14.02 -0.16 20.42
N LYS A 349 14.88 0.00 19.41
CA LYS A 349 16.10 0.81 19.46
C LYS A 349 16.45 1.28 18.07
N VAL A 350 16.74 2.58 17.92
CA VAL A 350 17.32 3.12 16.70
C VAL A 350 18.82 3.38 16.93
N ILE A 351 19.66 2.89 16.02
CA ILE A 351 21.12 3.06 16.02
C ILE A 351 21.47 3.90 14.80
N VAL A 352 22.15 5.03 15.00
CA VAL A 352 22.58 5.90 13.91
C VAL A 352 24.11 5.81 13.77
N LYS A 353 24.58 5.53 12.55
CA LYS A 353 26.00 5.49 12.17
C LYS A 353 26.30 6.64 11.22
N TYR A 354 26.97 7.67 11.74
CA TYR A 354 27.40 8.81 10.94
C TYR A 354 28.79 8.59 10.34
N GLY A 355 28.94 8.89 9.05
CA GLY A 355 30.20 9.19 8.39
C GLY A 355 30.39 10.71 8.21
N ASP A 356 31.60 11.12 7.87
CA ASP A 356 31.92 12.51 7.50
C ASP A 356 32.84 12.48 6.29
N GLU A 357 32.40 13.11 5.20
CA GLU A 357 33.12 13.16 3.93
C GLU A 357 34.49 13.83 4.05
N THR A 358 34.57 14.92 4.82
CA THR A 358 35.82 15.66 5.04
C THR A 358 36.82 14.79 5.80
N VAL A 359 36.36 14.12 6.86
CA VAL A 359 37.21 13.20 7.63
C VAL A 359 37.67 12.01 6.78
N ASN A 360 36.76 11.44 5.98
CA ASN A 360 37.08 10.35 5.07
C ASN A 360 38.11 10.77 4.03
N ARG A 361 37.94 11.94 3.40
CA ARG A 361 38.90 12.47 2.42
C ARG A 361 40.28 12.73 3.06
N LEU A 362 40.33 13.32 4.26
CA LEU A 362 41.60 13.55 4.97
C LEU A 362 42.35 12.26 5.25
N ARG A 363 41.65 11.14 5.54
CA ARG A 363 42.29 9.82 5.64
C ARG A 363 42.99 9.46 4.33
N PHE A 364 42.31 9.61 3.20
CA PHE A 364 42.87 9.32 1.88
C PHE A 364 44.02 10.24 1.47
N GLU A 365 44.04 11.48 1.95
CA GLU A 365 45.13 12.43 1.68
C GLU A 365 46.35 12.18 2.59
N MET A 366 46.13 11.89 3.87
CA MET A 366 47.18 12.02 4.88
C MET A 366 47.60 10.70 5.54
N ALA A 367 46.77 9.65 5.52
CA ALA A 367 47.08 8.43 6.24
C ALA A 367 48.27 7.67 5.60
N PRO A 368 49.05 6.92 6.41
CA PRO A 368 50.07 6.02 5.90
C PRO A 368 49.50 4.94 4.99
N GLU A 369 50.22 4.59 3.92
CA GLU A 369 49.85 3.58 2.92
C GLU A 369 49.46 2.21 3.52
N ASP A 370 50.20 1.73 4.53
CA ASP A 370 49.97 0.44 5.17
C ASP A 370 48.62 0.40 5.91
N SER A 371 48.13 1.53 6.42
CA SER A 371 46.84 1.61 7.12
C SER A 371 45.61 1.35 6.25
N PHE A 372 45.73 1.37 4.91
CA PHE A 372 44.65 0.98 4.00
C PHE A 372 44.50 -0.54 3.86
N GLN A 373 45.48 -1.32 4.36
CA GLN A 373 45.45 -2.78 4.41
C GLN A 373 44.84 -3.30 5.72
N ASP A 374 44.51 -2.42 6.67
CA ASP A 374 43.88 -2.78 7.93
C ASP A 374 42.36 -2.99 7.76
N PRO A 375 41.85 -4.23 7.90
CA PRO A 375 40.42 -4.50 7.75
C PRO A 375 39.62 -3.98 8.96
N PRO A 376 38.43 -3.38 8.75
CA PRO A 376 37.58 -2.86 9.82
C PRO A 376 36.79 -3.98 10.53
N LYS A 377 37.50 -4.95 11.13
CA LYS A 377 36.92 -6.17 11.70
C LYS A 377 35.82 -5.91 12.73
N TRP A 378 35.98 -4.90 13.58
CA TRP A 378 35.00 -4.54 14.61
C TRP A 378 33.69 -4.03 14.00
N HIS A 379 33.78 -3.26 12.90
CA HIS A 379 32.62 -2.71 12.21
C HIS A 379 31.84 -3.80 11.47
N ALA A 380 32.56 -4.70 10.79
CA ALA A 380 31.97 -5.87 10.15
C ALA A 380 31.23 -6.75 11.17
N ALA A 381 31.88 -7.08 12.29
CA ALA A 381 31.27 -7.90 13.35
C ALA A 381 29.99 -7.27 13.92
N GLU A 382 29.98 -5.95 14.14
CA GLU A 382 28.79 -5.24 14.62
C GLU A 382 27.61 -5.33 13.64
N LEU A 383 27.86 -5.10 12.35
CA LEU A 383 26.81 -5.17 11.32
C LEU A 383 26.31 -6.61 11.11
N GLU A 384 27.20 -7.59 11.13
CA GLU A 384 26.84 -9.01 11.07
C GLU A 384 25.98 -9.44 12.25
N GLU A 385 26.32 -9.02 13.48
CA GLU A 385 25.54 -9.34 14.67
C GLU A 385 24.15 -8.70 14.60
N LEU A 386 24.05 -7.44 14.19
CA LEU A 386 22.76 -6.75 14.04
C LEU A 386 21.89 -7.42 12.98
N ALA A 387 22.44 -7.76 11.81
CA ALA A 387 21.72 -8.43 10.75
C ALA A 387 21.28 -9.86 11.15
N ALA A 388 22.12 -10.60 11.86
CA ALA A 388 21.77 -11.93 12.37
C ALA A 388 20.64 -11.90 13.43
N ASN A 389 20.42 -10.75 14.07
CA ASN A 389 19.37 -10.54 15.07
C ASN A 389 18.20 -9.70 14.52
N ASP A 390 17.90 -9.82 13.22
CA ASP A 390 16.72 -9.21 12.58
C ASP A 390 16.65 -7.68 12.77
N ALA A 391 17.78 -6.97 12.67
CA ALA A 391 17.75 -5.52 12.57
C ALA A 391 17.32 -5.09 11.15
N ALA A 392 16.49 -4.05 11.04
CA ALA A 392 16.20 -3.38 9.79
C ALA A 392 17.28 -2.33 9.49
N PHE A 393 17.74 -2.23 8.24
CA PHE A 393 18.80 -1.31 7.83
C PHE A 393 18.29 -0.26 6.85
N LEU A 394 18.71 0.99 7.03
CA LEU A 394 18.49 2.07 6.07
C LEU A 394 19.80 2.82 5.83
N THR A 395 20.13 3.04 4.56
CA THR A 395 21.28 3.85 4.13
C THR A 395 20.78 5.13 3.48
N VAL A 396 21.25 6.28 3.95
CA VAL A 396 20.99 7.60 3.36
C VAL A 396 22.18 8.00 2.49
N LEU A 397 21.99 7.95 1.17
CA LEU A 397 22.97 8.38 0.18
C LEU A 397 22.93 9.91 0.04
N SER A 398 24.10 10.54 0.18
CA SER A 398 24.26 11.99 0.10
C SER A 398 25.62 12.43 -0.43
N SER A 399 26.48 11.45 -0.75
CA SER A 399 27.88 11.71 -0.98
C SER A 399 28.17 12.49 -2.24
N SER A 400 29.18 13.36 -2.19
CA SER A 400 29.69 14.04 -3.36
C SER A 400 30.25 13.01 -4.37
N PRO A 401 29.80 13.03 -5.65
CA PRO A 401 30.39 12.17 -6.69
C PRO A 401 31.89 12.42 -6.90
N ASP A 402 32.34 13.64 -6.62
CA ASP A 402 33.73 14.07 -6.78
C ASP A 402 34.55 13.94 -5.46
N LEU A 403 34.03 13.28 -4.41
CA LEU A 403 34.65 13.24 -3.08
C LEU A 403 36.13 12.83 -3.10
N LEU A 404 36.49 11.80 -3.86
CA LEU A 404 37.85 11.27 -3.93
C LEU A 404 38.64 11.78 -5.14
N LYS A 405 38.15 12.82 -5.83
CA LYS A 405 38.86 13.42 -6.96
C LYS A 405 40.25 13.91 -6.53
N GLY A 406 41.26 13.48 -7.27
CA GLY A 406 42.67 13.82 -7.04
C GLY A 406 43.38 12.98 -5.96
N ILE A 407 42.71 12.02 -5.34
CA ILE A 407 43.34 11.03 -4.45
C ILE A 407 44.08 9.99 -5.29
N ASP A 408 45.20 9.47 -4.78
CA ASP A 408 45.93 8.36 -5.40
C ASP A 408 45.00 7.14 -5.61
N PRO A 409 44.77 6.71 -6.87
CA PRO A 409 43.92 5.57 -7.17
C PRO A 409 44.35 4.26 -6.49
N GLU A 410 45.63 4.09 -6.15
CA GLU A 410 46.10 2.89 -5.47
C GLU A 410 45.63 2.82 -4.02
N ARG A 411 45.56 3.98 -3.34
CA ARG A 411 44.97 4.07 -1.99
C ARG A 411 43.49 3.72 -2.01
N ILE A 412 42.75 4.21 -3.02
CA ILE A 412 41.31 3.92 -3.19
C ILE A 412 41.10 2.42 -3.41
N SER A 413 41.83 1.84 -4.38
CA SER A 413 41.74 0.41 -4.71
C SER A 413 42.09 -0.48 -3.51
N THR A 414 43.19 -0.18 -2.81
CA THR A 414 43.61 -0.92 -1.61
C THR A 414 42.54 -0.85 -0.52
N HIS A 415 41.98 0.33 -0.28
CA HIS A 415 40.90 0.49 0.70
C HIS A 415 39.66 -0.31 0.33
N GLN A 416 39.18 -0.20 -0.92
CA GLN A 416 38.00 -0.89 -1.42
C GLN A 416 38.15 -2.41 -1.32
N ARG A 417 39.32 -2.96 -1.69
CA ARG A 417 39.60 -4.40 -1.56
C ARG A 417 39.56 -4.84 -0.09
N THR A 418 40.30 -4.15 0.78
CA THR A 418 40.38 -4.48 2.21
C THR A 418 39.02 -4.36 2.90
N TYR A 419 38.28 -3.29 2.62
CA TYR A 419 36.94 -3.07 3.17
C TYR A 419 35.94 -4.11 2.62
N GLY A 420 35.93 -4.34 1.31
CA GLY A 420 35.05 -5.30 0.64
C GLY A 420 35.23 -6.73 1.16
N GLN A 421 36.48 -7.15 1.36
CA GLN A 421 36.79 -8.46 1.97
C GLN A 421 36.27 -8.57 3.41
N ALA A 422 36.47 -7.54 4.23
CA ALA A 422 35.99 -7.54 5.61
C ALA A 422 34.46 -7.55 5.71
N MET A 423 33.76 -6.91 4.76
CA MET A 423 32.30 -6.79 4.74
C MET A 423 31.57 -7.93 4.01
N SER A 424 32.30 -8.90 3.46
CA SER A 424 31.75 -9.96 2.59
C SER A 424 30.56 -10.69 3.20
N LYS A 425 30.66 -11.11 4.48
CA LYS A 425 29.59 -11.86 5.15
C LYS A 425 28.34 -11.02 5.42
N TYR A 426 28.50 -9.75 5.81
CA TYR A 426 27.36 -8.83 5.93
C TYR A 426 26.67 -8.64 4.57
N ARG A 427 27.45 -8.48 3.50
CA ARG A 427 26.91 -8.37 2.14
C ARG A 427 26.15 -9.63 1.73
N GLN A 428 26.64 -10.81 2.08
CA GLN A 428 25.91 -12.07 1.84
C GLN A 428 24.55 -12.10 2.55
N TYR A 429 24.47 -11.61 3.79
CA TYR A 429 23.18 -11.48 4.49
C TYR A 429 22.22 -10.55 3.75
N GLN A 430 22.71 -9.41 3.27
CA GLN A 430 21.91 -8.46 2.49
C GLN A 430 21.44 -9.07 1.16
N GLN A 431 22.34 -9.70 0.40
CA GLN A 431 22.07 -10.30 -0.91
C GLN A 431 21.20 -11.57 -0.85
N ALA A 432 20.97 -12.13 0.34
CA ALA A 432 20.06 -13.24 0.60
C ALA A 432 18.73 -12.77 1.23
N ASP A 433 18.54 -11.47 1.42
CA ASP A 433 17.43 -10.87 2.18
C ASP A 433 17.28 -11.48 3.58
N LYS A 434 18.40 -11.70 4.27
CA LYS A 434 18.35 -12.16 5.66
C LYS A 434 17.64 -11.17 6.59
N MET A 435 17.71 -9.89 6.23
CA MET A 435 17.14 -8.76 6.94
C MET A 435 16.52 -7.78 5.96
N SER A 436 15.60 -6.93 6.43
CA SER A 436 15.13 -5.80 5.63
C SER A 436 16.22 -4.75 5.48
N TRP A 437 16.41 -4.23 4.27
CA TRP A 437 17.38 -3.18 3.98
C TRP A 437 16.83 -2.21 2.95
N THR A 438 17.19 -0.92 3.06
CA THR A 438 16.74 0.11 2.09
C THR A 438 17.77 1.18 1.84
N GLY A 439 17.93 1.60 0.58
CA GLY A 439 18.62 2.83 0.18
C GLY A 439 17.64 3.97 -0.09
N VAL A 440 17.92 5.16 0.46
CA VAL A 440 17.23 6.42 0.16
C VAL A 440 18.27 7.51 -0.08
N ALA A 441 17.91 8.60 -0.77
CA ALA A 441 18.82 9.73 -0.97
C ALA A 441 18.41 10.99 -0.21
N CYS A 442 19.41 11.79 0.14
CA CYS A 442 19.28 13.13 0.71
C CYS A 442 20.32 14.04 0.03
N PRO A 443 19.93 15.18 -0.56
CA PRO A 443 20.85 16.03 -1.29
C PRO A 443 21.87 16.70 -0.35
N SER A 444 23.14 16.64 -0.72
CA SER A 444 24.21 17.48 -0.16
C SER A 444 24.49 18.67 -1.08
N LEU A 445 25.21 19.67 -0.56
CA LEU A 445 25.59 20.86 -1.33
C LEU A 445 26.44 20.50 -2.55
N ASP A 446 27.46 19.67 -2.35
CA ASP A 446 28.40 19.30 -3.43
C ASP A 446 27.74 18.39 -4.47
N TRP A 447 26.85 17.48 -4.03
CA TRP A 447 26.09 16.65 -4.95
C TRP A 447 25.13 17.49 -5.81
N ALA A 448 24.37 18.40 -5.19
CA ALA A 448 23.48 19.29 -5.91
C ALA A 448 24.23 20.21 -6.89
N ALA A 449 25.40 20.72 -6.51
CA ALA A 449 26.25 21.52 -7.37
C ALA A 449 26.77 20.74 -8.59
N LYS A 450 27.02 19.44 -8.43
CA LYS A 450 27.44 18.56 -9.53
C LYS A 450 26.29 18.27 -10.51
N VAL A 451 25.08 18.05 -9.99
CA VAL A 451 23.90 17.72 -10.82
C VAL A 451 23.35 18.96 -11.54
N PHE A 452 23.35 20.12 -10.88
CA PHE A 452 22.81 21.38 -11.42
C PHE A 452 23.85 22.51 -11.47
N PRO A 453 24.96 22.35 -12.21
CA PRO A 453 26.07 23.31 -12.20
C PRO A 453 25.68 24.69 -12.77
N ASP A 454 24.68 24.73 -13.65
CA ASP A 454 24.22 25.96 -14.32
C ASP A 454 23.24 26.79 -13.46
N LEU A 455 22.71 26.24 -12.36
CA LEU A 455 21.84 26.95 -11.45
C LEU A 455 22.65 27.78 -10.42
N PRO A 456 22.10 28.91 -9.93
CA PRO A 456 22.70 29.62 -8.80
C PRO A 456 22.85 28.72 -7.57
N PRO A 457 23.96 28.79 -6.80
CA PRO A 457 24.20 27.90 -5.66
C PRO A 457 23.06 27.82 -4.63
N ALA A 458 22.31 28.91 -4.44
CA ALA A 458 21.17 28.95 -3.52
C ALA A 458 19.97 28.08 -3.96
N GLU A 459 19.86 27.76 -5.26
CA GLU A 459 18.74 27.00 -5.83
C GLU A 459 19.10 25.53 -6.10
N GLN A 460 20.38 25.17 -6.13
CA GLN A 460 20.85 23.83 -6.51
C GLN A 460 20.27 22.72 -5.62
N VAL A 461 20.38 22.86 -4.29
CA VAL A 461 19.87 21.86 -3.34
C VAL A 461 18.34 21.74 -3.42
N LYS A 462 17.65 22.87 -3.61
CA LYS A 462 16.20 22.87 -3.79
C LYS A 462 15.80 22.11 -5.06
N GLN A 463 16.49 22.35 -6.17
CA GLN A 463 16.22 21.65 -7.42
C GLN A 463 16.47 20.14 -7.30
N LEU A 464 17.52 19.73 -6.59
CA LEU A 464 17.78 18.32 -6.34
C LEU A 464 16.73 17.68 -5.42
N TRP A 465 16.21 18.40 -4.42
CA TRP A 465 15.06 17.93 -3.64
C TRP A 465 13.81 17.73 -4.50
N GLU A 466 13.48 18.68 -5.38
CA GLU A 466 12.33 18.55 -6.29
C GLU A 466 12.47 17.31 -7.19
N ALA A 467 13.66 17.08 -7.73
CA ALA A 467 13.96 15.90 -8.54
C ALA A 467 13.85 14.59 -7.73
N ILE A 468 14.39 14.57 -6.51
CA ILE A 468 14.27 13.43 -5.59
C ILE A 468 12.80 13.14 -5.27
N PHE A 469 12.01 14.15 -4.91
CA PHE A 469 10.61 13.98 -4.56
C PHE A 469 9.78 13.43 -5.71
N ALA A 470 10.00 13.92 -6.93
CA ALA A 470 9.37 13.38 -8.14
C ALA A 470 9.75 11.91 -8.37
N ALA A 471 11.04 11.58 -8.29
CA ALA A 471 11.54 10.21 -8.50
C ALA A 471 10.97 9.21 -7.48
N VAL A 472 10.79 9.64 -6.22
CA VAL A 472 10.26 8.80 -5.15
C VAL A 472 8.75 8.98 -4.92
N ARG A 473 8.05 9.66 -5.84
CA ARG A 473 6.58 9.87 -5.83
C ARG A 473 6.08 10.62 -4.58
N ALA A 474 6.95 11.35 -3.90
CA ALA A 474 6.62 12.09 -2.68
C ALA A 474 5.94 13.44 -2.94
N ASP A 475 5.92 13.89 -4.20
CA ASP A 475 5.23 15.08 -4.69
C ASP A 475 3.75 14.82 -5.07
N LEU A 476 3.31 13.55 -5.04
CA LEU A 476 1.93 13.15 -5.32
C LEU A 476 1.02 13.29 -4.08
N GLU A 477 -0.29 13.35 -4.30
CA GLU A 477 -1.29 13.52 -3.23
C GLU A 477 -1.31 12.35 -2.23
N ASP A 478 -1.19 11.11 -2.73
CA ASP A 478 -1.02 9.90 -1.92
C ASP A 478 0.22 9.10 -2.38
N PRO A 479 1.40 9.41 -1.81
CA PRO A 479 2.65 8.73 -2.17
C PRO A 479 2.62 7.22 -1.90
N ILE A 480 1.90 6.77 -0.85
CA ILE A 480 1.87 5.36 -0.48
C ILE A 480 1.07 4.56 -1.50
N ALA A 481 -0.14 5.03 -1.85
CA ALA A 481 -0.93 4.39 -2.89
C ALA A 481 -0.21 4.39 -4.25
N ALA A 482 0.51 5.47 -4.58
CA ALA A 482 1.32 5.55 -5.79
C ALA A 482 2.45 4.50 -5.81
N TRP A 483 3.11 4.27 -4.67
CA TRP A 483 4.10 3.21 -4.51
C TRP A 483 3.50 1.81 -4.61
N GLU A 484 2.36 1.55 -3.96
CA GLU A 484 1.67 0.26 -4.04
C GLU A 484 1.33 -0.10 -5.50
N GLN A 485 0.71 0.83 -6.23
CA GLN A 485 0.39 0.65 -7.65
C GLN A 485 1.65 0.46 -8.51
N HIS A 486 2.74 1.15 -8.18
CA HIS A 486 3.99 1.03 -8.92
C HIS A 486 4.63 -0.35 -8.72
N ILE A 487 4.72 -0.82 -7.47
CA ILE A 487 5.24 -2.14 -7.14
C ILE A 487 4.40 -3.22 -7.82
N GLU A 488 3.07 -3.11 -7.80
CA GLU A 488 2.19 -4.08 -8.49
C GLU A 488 2.48 -4.16 -10.00
N ARG A 489 2.74 -3.01 -10.66
CA ARG A 489 3.11 -3.00 -12.08
C ARG A 489 4.43 -3.74 -12.32
N LEU A 490 5.44 -3.54 -11.49
CA LEU A 490 6.73 -4.23 -11.61
C LEU A 490 6.59 -5.73 -11.30
N GLU A 491 5.78 -6.10 -10.31
CA GLU A 491 5.44 -7.50 -10.01
C GLU A 491 4.80 -8.22 -11.20
N HIS A 492 3.86 -7.56 -11.90
CA HIS A 492 3.28 -8.13 -13.12
C HIS A 492 4.32 -8.32 -14.24
N LYS A 493 5.25 -7.39 -14.43
CA LYS A 493 6.33 -7.55 -15.43
C LYS A 493 7.29 -8.68 -15.04
N ALA A 494 7.74 -8.73 -13.79
CA ALA A 494 8.59 -9.80 -13.29
C ALA A 494 7.89 -11.17 -13.39
N ALA A 495 6.61 -11.27 -13.04
CA ALA A 495 5.83 -12.49 -13.18
C ALA A 495 5.71 -12.96 -14.64
N ALA A 496 5.50 -12.04 -15.58
CA ALA A 496 5.50 -12.36 -17.01
C ALA A 496 6.85 -12.94 -17.46
N LEU A 497 7.97 -12.31 -17.08
CA LEU A 497 9.32 -12.78 -17.41
C LEU A 497 9.62 -14.15 -16.76
N ASN A 498 9.25 -14.33 -15.49
CA ASN A 498 9.37 -15.60 -14.76
C ASN A 498 8.54 -16.72 -15.38
N SER A 499 7.37 -16.42 -15.94
CA SER A 499 6.55 -17.40 -16.65
C SER A 499 7.20 -17.84 -17.98
N LYS A 500 7.91 -16.93 -18.66
CA LYS A 500 8.55 -17.19 -19.95
C LYS A 500 9.79 -18.06 -19.83
N LYS A 501 10.50 -17.99 -18.69
CA LYS A 501 11.71 -18.78 -18.41
C LYS A 501 12.71 -18.74 -19.57
N TYR A 502 13.01 -17.53 -20.04
CA TYR A 502 13.91 -17.35 -21.17
C TYR A 502 15.27 -17.98 -20.90
N LYS A 503 15.81 -18.70 -21.89
CA LYS A 503 17.16 -19.24 -21.80
C LYS A 503 18.20 -18.12 -22.02
N THR A 504 17.87 -17.19 -22.90
CA THR A 504 18.81 -16.17 -23.37
C THR A 504 18.09 -14.85 -23.62
N LEU A 505 18.75 -13.74 -23.34
CA LEU A 505 18.37 -12.40 -23.75
C LEU A 505 19.33 -11.94 -24.85
N HIS A 506 18.80 -11.28 -25.88
CA HIS A 506 19.59 -10.66 -26.95
C HIS A 506 19.31 -9.15 -26.98
N PHE A 507 20.33 -8.36 -26.66
CA PHE A 507 20.30 -6.90 -26.62
C PHE A 507 20.88 -6.34 -27.92
N VAL A 508 20.15 -5.42 -28.55
CA VAL A 508 20.55 -4.76 -29.79
C VAL A 508 20.29 -3.26 -29.70
N SER A 509 21.34 -2.46 -29.79
CA SER A 509 21.30 -0.99 -29.87
C SER A 509 22.58 -0.46 -30.55
N PRO A 510 22.69 0.84 -30.86
CA PRO A 510 23.96 1.39 -31.36
C PRO A 510 25.13 1.08 -30.42
N GLY A 511 26.14 0.38 -30.93
CA GLY A 511 27.31 -0.04 -30.13
C GLY A 511 27.08 -1.27 -29.23
N THR A 512 25.89 -1.88 -29.25
CA THR A 512 25.57 -3.08 -28.45
C THR A 512 24.96 -4.18 -29.32
N ASP A 513 25.61 -5.35 -29.29
CA ASP A 513 25.08 -6.63 -29.75
C ASP A 513 25.55 -7.67 -28.74
N LEU A 514 24.70 -7.93 -27.74
CA LEU A 514 25.06 -8.72 -26.56
C LEU A 514 24.04 -9.83 -26.35
N THR A 515 24.56 -11.05 -26.21
CA THR A 515 23.78 -12.23 -25.85
C THR A 515 24.09 -12.60 -24.41
N VAL A 516 23.05 -12.75 -23.59
CA VAL A 516 23.13 -13.03 -22.15
C VAL A 516 22.29 -14.27 -21.84
N GLU A 517 22.92 -15.40 -21.56
CA GLU A 517 22.21 -16.57 -21.06
C GLU A 517 21.78 -16.36 -19.60
N LEU A 518 20.63 -16.92 -19.23
CA LEU A 518 20.12 -16.92 -17.86
C LEU A 518 20.27 -18.32 -17.26
N PRO A 519 20.65 -18.44 -15.97
CA PRO A 519 20.80 -19.75 -15.33
C PRO A 519 19.43 -20.46 -15.24
N GLU A 520 19.45 -21.79 -15.22
CA GLU A 520 18.23 -22.56 -15.04
C GLU A 520 17.62 -22.28 -13.65
N GLY A 521 16.33 -21.93 -13.63
CA GLY A 521 15.65 -21.52 -12.41
C GLY A 521 15.97 -20.10 -11.97
N HIS A 522 16.45 -19.23 -12.86
CA HIS A 522 16.56 -17.80 -12.60
C HIS A 522 15.21 -17.20 -12.18
N ILE A 523 15.27 -16.16 -11.36
CA ILE A 523 14.11 -15.43 -10.83
C ILE A 523 14.32 -13.95 -11.14
N TRP A 524 13.42 -13.42 -11.96
CA TRP A 524 13.21 -11.99 -12.12
C TRP A 524 12.61 -11.42 -10.84
N ALA A 525 13.39 -10.56 -10.19
CA ALA A 525 13.01 -9.76 -9.04
C ALA A 525 12.55 -8.36 -9.49
N GLN A 526 12.01 -7.61 -8.53
CA GLN A 526 11.47 -6.27 -8.72
C GLN A 526 11.54 -5.52 -7.37
N ALA A 527 11.17 -4.24 -7.36
CA ALA A 527 11.17 -3.33 -6.20
C ALA A 527 11.06 -3.97 -4.81
N GLY A 528 10.04 -4.79 -4.58
CA GLY A 528 9.79 -5.44 -3.29
C GLY A 528 10.44 -6.83 -3.15
N SER A 529 10.97 -7.11 -1.96
CA SER A 529 11.40 -8.45 -1.54
C SER A 529 10.82 -8.84 -0.17
N ILE A 530 11.01 -10.09 0.22
CA ILE A 530 10.60 -10.67 1.50
C ILE A 530 11.85 -11.18 2.23
N ASN A 531 12.06 -10.70 3.44
CA ASN A 531 13.18 -11.12 4.27
C ASN A 531 12.98 -12.51 4.91
N GLU A 532 14.01 -13.06 5.57
CA GLU A 532 13.94 -14.38 6.25
C GLU A 532 12.82 -14.48 7.30
N GLN A 533 12.35 -13.37 7.86
CA GLN A 533 11.28 -13.31 8.85
C GLN A 533 9.88 -13.19 8.22
N GLY A 534 9.78 -13.17 6.89
CA GLY A 534 8.52 -13.01 6.16
C GLY A 534 8.05 -11.57 6.04
N THR A 535 8.91 -10.59 6.36
CA THR A 535 8.59 -9.16 6.25
C THR A 535 8.88 -8.68 4.84
N ARG A 536 7.86 -8.12 4.17
CA ARG A 536 8.02 -7.43 2.88
C ARG A 536 8.77 -6.12 3.06
N PHE A 537 9.69 -5.79 2.18
CA PHE A 537 10.44 -4.53 2.20
C PHE A 537 10.78 -4.10 0.78
N VAL A 538 11.16 -2.83 0.59
CA VAL A 538 11.65 -2.30 -0.69
C VAL A 538 13.11 -1.94 -0.54
N ALA A 539 13.96 -2.53 -1.38
CA ALA A 539 15.41 -2.39 -1.29
C ALA A 539 15.89 -1.00 -1.73
N ASN A 540 15.33 -0.48 -2.82
CA ASN A 540 15.75 0.77 -3.43
C ASN A 540 14.59 1.76 -3.50
N ILE A 541 14.82 3.00 -3.05
CA ILE A 541 13.90 4.13 -3.20
C ILE A 541 14.70 5.31 -3.79
N PRO A 542 14.51 5.65 -5.09
CA PRO A 542 13.51 5.10 -6.01
C PRO A 542 13.90 3.71 -6.57
N THR A 543 12.98 3.10 -7.31
CA THR A 543 13.24 1.91 -8.14
C THR A 543 12.27 1.92 -9.33
N GLU A 544 12.69 1.45 -10.51
CA GLU A 544 11.90 1.35 -11.75
C GLU A 544 12.16 0.03 -12.51
N GLU A 545 12.92 -0.88 -11.90
CA GLU A 545 13.53 -2.01 -12.58
C GLU A 545 12.85 -3.35 -12.31
N VAL A 546 13.04 -4.27 -13.25
CA VAL A 546 12.94 -5.71 -13.01
C VAL A 546 14.26 -6.36 -13.43
N PHE A 547 14.80 -7.23 -12.60
CA PHE A 547 16.18 -7.69 -12.76
C PHE A 547 16.37 -9.15 -12.41
N THR A 548 17.40 -9.78 -12.97
CA THR A 548 17.79 -11.17 -12.67
C THR A 548 19.31 -11.33 -12.80
N ALA A 549 19.83 -12.49 -12.39
CA ALA A 549 21.23 -12.83 -12.61
C ALA A 549 21.47 -13.45 -14.01
N PRO A 550 22.53 -13.05 -14.73
CA PRO A 550 23.01 -13.75 -15.91
C PRO A 550 23.80 -15.00 -15.51
N ALA A 551 23.89 -15.98 -16.42
CA ALA A 551 24.77 -17.13 -16.25
C ALA A 551 26.22 -16.67 -16.42
N LYS A 552 27.06 -16.91 -15.42
CA LYS A 552 28.45 -16.43 -15.34
C LYS A 552 29.25 -16.64 -16.62
N TYR A 553 29.13 -17.79 -17.26
CA TYR A 553 29.88 -18.16 -18.48
C TYR A 553 29.09 -17.99 -19.78
N GLY A 554 27.87 -17.44 -19.70
CA GLY A 554 26.91 -17.39 -20.79
C GLY A 554 26.73 -16.02 -21.44
N VAL A 555 27.71 -15.11 -21.30
CA VAL A 555 27.65 -13.76 -21.88
C VAL A 555 28.62 -13.64 -23.06
N ASN A 556 28.13 -13.19 -24.21
CA ASN A 556 28.94 -13.04 -25.42
C ASN A 556 28.52 -11.80 -26.22
N GLY A 557 29.49 -11.12 -26.82
CA GLY A 557 29.26 -9.95 -27.66
C GLY A 557 29.76 -8.66 -27.03
N THR A 558 29.31 -7.52 -27.53
CA THR A 558 29.79 -6.19 -27.10
C THR A 558 28.63 -5.36 -26.58
N VAL A 559 28.87 -4.59 -25.51
CA VAL A 559 27.91 -3.63 -24.95
C VAL A 559 28.59 -2.27 -24.78
N SER A 560 27.88 -1.20 -25.11
CA SER A 560 28.31 0.18 -24.90
C SER A 560 27.49 0.84 -23.80
N SER A 561 28.12 1.68 -22.99
CA SER A 561 27.45 2.48 -21.97
C SER A 561 26.63 3.60 -22.59
N THR A 562 25.50 3.93 -21.98
CA THR A 562 24.62 5.04 -22.39
C THR A 562 24.59 6.18 -21.39
N LYS A 563 25.13 5.96 -20.19
CA LYS A 563 25.34 6.99 -19.17
C LYS A 563 26.76 6.85 -18.57
N PRO A 564 27.31 7.94 -18.00
CA PRO A 564 28.55 7.87 -17.25
C PRO A 564 28.40 7.02 -15.98
N LEU A 565 29.49 6.41 -15.53
CA LEU A 565 29.61 5.67 -14.28
C LEU A 565 30.47 6.46 -13.29
N SER A 566 29.92 6.78 -12.12
CA SER A 566 30.67 7.34 -10.99
C SER A 566 31.27 6.21 -10.17
N TYR A 567 32.60 6.02 -10.24
CA TYR A 567 33.28 4.93 -9.54
C TYR A 567 34.64 5.39 -8.99
N GLY A 568 34.90 5.09 -7.71
CA GLY A 568 36.18 5.43 -7.07
C GLY A 568 36.48 6.94 -7.06
N GLY A 569 35.45 7.79 -7.05
CA GLY A 569 35.58 9.26 -7.15
C GLY A 569 36.09 9.76 -8.49
N SER A 570 35.96 8.94 -9.54
CA SER A 570 36.22 9.30 -10.93
C SER A 570 35.00 8.98 -11.78
N ILE A 571 34.87 9.66 -12.91
CA ILE A 571 33.86 9.35 -13.92
C ILE A 571 34.51 8.43 -14.97
N ILE A 572 33.81 7.35 -15.30
CA ILE A 572 34.08 6.51 -16.47
C ILE A 572 32.96 6.81 -17.46
N ASP A 573 33.30 7.23 -18.68
CA ASP A 573 32.29 7.62 -19.66
C ASP A 573 32.62 7.15 -21.07
N ARG A 574 31.56 6.96 -21.87
CA ARG A 574 31.59 6.50 -23.26
C ARG A 574 32.49 5.27 -23.40
N PHE A 575 32.10 4.21 -22.70
CA PHE A 575 32.88 2.99 -22.62
C PHE A 575 32.14 1.79 -23.21
N SER A 576 32.89 0.78 -23.60
CA SER A 576 32.38 -0.47 -24.15
C SER A 576 33.12 -1.66 -23.58
N LEU A 577 32.40 -2.77 -23.39
CA LEU A 577 32.94 -4.03 -22.90
C LEU A 577 32.63 -5.14 -23.92
N THR A 578 33.62 -5.99 -24.20
CA THR A 578 33.44 -7.17 -25.07
C THR A 578 33.62 -8.45 -24.25
N PHE A 579 32.66 -9.36 -24.39
CA PHE A 579 32.57 -10.60 -23.66
C PHE A 579 32.77 -11.82 -24.56
N GLU A 580 33.52 -12.80 -24.06
CA GLU A 580 33.61 -14.14 -24.64
C GLU A 580 33.50 -15.19 -23.52
N ASN A 581 32.58 -16.13 -23.65
CA ASN A 581 32.30 -17.17 -22.65
C ASN A 581 32.09 -16.59 -21.23
N GLY A 582 31.38 -15.47 -21.15
CA GLY A 582 31.07 -14.77 -19.90
C GLY A 582 32.12 -13.76 -19.43
N ARG A 583 33.36 -13.87 -19.91
CA ARG A 583 34.48 -13.06 -19.42
C ARG A 583 34.64 -11.79 -20.25
N ILE A 584 34.86 -10.65 -19.59
CA ILE A 584 35.35 -9.43 -20.26
C ILE A 584 36.75 -9.71 -20.81
N ILE A 585 36.87 -9.69 -22.14
CA ILE A 585 38.14 -9.92 -22.86
C ILE A 585 38.75 -8.64 -23.42
N ASP A 586 37.94 -7.60 -23.61
CA ASP A 586 38.37 -6.30 -24.11
C ASP A 586 37.46 -5.19 -23.56
N PHE A 587 38.03 -4.02 -23.32
CA PHE A 587 37.31 -2.87 -22.79
C PHE A 587 37.99 -1.55 -23.16
N HIS A 588 37.17 -0.55 -23.44
CA HIS A 588 37.61 0.79 -23.81
C HIS A 588 36.71 1.84 -23.15
N ALA A 589 37.27 2.94 -22.68
CA ALA A 589 36.58 4.13 -22.21
C ALA A 589 37.28 5.39 -22.74
N GLU A 590 36.51 6.35 -23.24
CA GLU A 590 37.09 7.64 -23.64
C GLU A 590 37.51 8.48 -22.42
N GLU A 591 36.78 8.36 -21.32
CA GLU A 591 37.11 8.97 -20.03
C GLU A 591 37.19 7.88 -18.96
N GLY A 592 38.21 7.93 -18.10
CA GLY A 592 38.34 7.00 -16.99
C GLY A 592 38.84 5.58 -17.33
N GLN A 593 39.57 5.40 -18.45
CA GLN A 593 40.13 4.10 -18.88
C GLN A 593 40.87 3.35 -17.75
N ASP A 594 41.80 4.01 -17.06
CA ASP A 594 42.58 3.39 -15.98
C ASP A 594 41.70 2.96 -14.79
N THR A 595 40.63 3.71 -14.53
CA THR A 595 39.65 3.41 -13.47
C THR A 595 38.82 2.18 -13.85
N LEU A 596 38.41 2.08 -15.12
CA LEU A 596 37.70 0.91 -15.65
C LEU A 596 38.57 -0.36 -15.59
N GLU A 597 39.85 -0.25 -15.95
CA GLU A 597 40.81 -1.36 -15.83
C GLU A 597 40.94 -1.86 -14.39
N ARG A 598 41.04 -0.93 -13.42
CA ARG A 598 41.12 -1.26 -11.99
C ARG A 598 39.85 -1.91 -11.47
N LEU A 599 38.67 -1.46 -11.91
CA LEU A 599 37.38 -2.07 -11.56
C LEU A 599 37.34 -3.53 -12.05
N ILE A 600 37.66 -3.77 -13.32
CA ILE A 600 37.60 -5.11 -13.93
C ILE A 600 38.65 -6.05 -13.32
N SER A 601 39.78 -5.50 -12.87
CA SER A 601 40.90 -6.26 -12.27
C SER A 601 40.82 -6.37 -10.73
N MET A 602 39.67 -6.05 -10.12
CA MET A 602 39.53 -6.04 -8.66
C MET A 602 39.67 -7.43 -8.04
N ASP A 603 39.01 -8.43 -8.63
CA ASP A 603 39.13 -9.85 -8.32
C ASP A 603 38.74 -10.73 -9.53
N GLU A 604 38.73 -12.06 -9.38
CA GLU A 604 38.35 -12.93 -10.51
C GLU A 604 36.87 -12.77 -10.90
N GLY A 605 36.01 -12.39 -9.96
CA GLY A 605 34.59 -12.19 -10.20
C GLY A 605 34.28 -10.91 -10.98
N SER A 606 35.11 -9.86 -10.88
CA SER A 606 34.94 -8.58 -11.58
C SER A 606 35.20 -8.66 -13.09
N HIS A 607 35.56 -9.84 -13.62
CA HIS A 607 35.59 -10.09 -15.07
C HIS A 607 34.27 -10.60 -15.64
N TYR A 608 33.23 -10.81 -14.81
CA TYR A 608 31.95 -11.39 -15.22
C TYR A 608 30.79 -10.54 -14.69
N LEU A 609 29.62 -10.73 -15.29
CA LEU A 609 28.40 -10.03 -14.87
C LEU A 609 27.72 -10.74 -13.69
N GLY A 610 27.12 -9.94 -12.82
CA GLY A 610 26.32 -10.38 -11.67
C GLY A 610 24.82 -10.19 -11.87
N GLU A 611 24.43 -9.26 -12.75
CA GLU A 611 23.06 -8.82 -12.93
C GLU A 611 22.76 -8.35 -14.35
N VAL A 612 21.49 -8.51 -14.72
CA VAL A 612 20.85 -7.87 -15.87
C VAL A 612 19.50 -7.29 -15.45
N ALA A 613 19.32 -5.99 -15.68
CA ALA A 613 18.13 -5.25 -15.26
C ALA A 613 17.47 -4.52 -16.42
N LEU A 614 16.14 -4.54 -16.42
CA LEU A 614 15.28 -3.93 -17.44
C LEU A 614 14.53 -2.74 -16.84
N VAL A 615 14.74 -1.57 -17.43
CA VAL A 615 14.06 -0.33 -17.06
C VAL A 615 13.53 0.31 -18.35
N PRO A 616 12.22 0.58 -18.47
CA PRO A 616 11.67 1.24 -19.65
C PRO A 616 12.28 2.64 -19.81
N PHE A 617 12.57 3.03 -21.05
CA PHE A 617 13.12 4.33 -21.35
C PHE A 617 12.15 5.46 -20.99
N HIS A 618 10.84 5.25 -21.14
CA HIS A 618 9.82 6.18 -20.68
C HIS A 618 9.45 5.87 -19.22
N SER A 619 10.38 6.16 -18.29
CA SER A 619 10.18 6.14 -16.84
C SER A 619 10.35 7.54 -16.25
N PRO A 620 9.77 7.87 -15.08
CA PRO A 620 9.86 9.22 -14.50
C PRO A 620 11.30 9.72 -14.35
N ILE A 621 12.23 8.83 -13.96
CA ILE A 621 13.64 9.20 -13.76
C ILE A 621 14.34 9.41 -15.11
N SER A 622 14.10 8.54 -16.08
CA SER A 622 14.67 8.68 -17.42
C SER A 622 14.17 9.93 -18.14
N GLU A 623 12.85 10.18 -18.11
CA GLU A 623 12.22 11.35 -18.74
C GLU A 623 12.63 12.68 -18.12
N SER A 624 13.09 12.68 -16.86
CA SER A 624 13.63 13.89 -16.23
C SER A 624 14.84 14.45 -16.97
N GLY A 625 15.57 13.61 -17.72
CA GLY A 625 16.81 13.99 -18.40
C GLY A 625 17.96 14.35 -17.47
N ILE A 626 17.82 14.11 -16.16
CA ILE A 626 18.82 14.43 -15.14
C ILE A 626 19.84 13.29 -15.07
N LEU A 627 21.12 13.66 -15.00
CA LEU A 627 22.20 12.74 -14.64
C LEU A 627 22.54 12.97 -13.18
N TYR A 628 22.27 11.98 -12.33
CA TYR A 628 22.39 12.14 -10.88
C TYR A 628 23.81 11.87 -10.38
N TYR A 629 24.67 11.21 -11.17
CA TYR A 629 26.01 10.80 -10.77
C TYR A 629 26.02 9.90 -9.52
N THR A 630 24.95 9.14 -9.33
CA THR A 630 24.81 8.15 -8.26
C THR A 630 24.06 6.94 -8.79
N THR A 631 24.58 5.75 -8.48
CA THR A 631 24.09 4.47 -9.00
C THR A 631 22.59 4.30 -8.75
N LEU A 632 22.11 4.53 -7.53
CA LEU A 632 20.69 4.36 -7.15
C LEU A 632 19.69 5.06 -8.10
N TYR A 633 20.04 6.24 -8.61
CA TYR A 633 19.16 6.98 -9.51
C TYR A 633 19.42 6.64 -10.97
N ASP A 634 20.70 6.61 -11.37
CA ASP A 634 21.04 6.43 -12.78
C ASP A 634 20.73 5.00 -13.25
N GLU A 635 20.84 3.98 -12.39
CA GLU A 635 20.45 2.58 -12.67
C GLU A 635 18.93 2.47 -12.91
N ASN A 636 18.12 3.26 -12.19
CA ASN A 636 16.67 3.30 -12.33
C ASN A 636 16.18 4.25 -13.43
N ALA A 637 17.11 4.82 -14.19
CA ALA A 637 16.84 5.63 -15.38
C ALA A 637 17.15 4.88 -16.70
N SER A 638 17.66 3.64 -16.65
CA SER A 638 18.11 2.92 -17.83
C SER A 638 18.30 1.43 -17.55
N CYS A 639 18.03 0.55 -18.53
CA CYS A 639 18.52 -0.83 -18.47
C CYS A 639 20.02 -0.84 -18.15
N HIS A 640 20.44 -1.77 -17.29
CA HIS A 640 21.80 -1.83 -16.78
C HIS A 640 22.27 -3.26 -16.58
N LEU A 641 23.58 -3.41 -16.41
CA LEU A 641 24.28 -4.65 -16.10
C LEU A 641 25.21 -4.38 -14.91
N ALA A 642 25.39 -5.36 -14.02
CA ALA A 642 26.36 -5.25 -12.93
C ALA A 642 27.62 -6.06 -13.22
N ILE A 643 28.80 -5.45 -13.05
CA ILE A 643 30.07 -6.17 -12.96
C ILE A 643 30.19 -6.73 -11.53
N GLY A 644 30.50 -8.03 -11.41
CA GLY A 644 30.76 -8.66 -10.12
C GLY A 644 29.62 -9.55 -9.60
N SER A 645 29.37 -9.53 -8.30
CA SER A 645 28.57 -10.54 -7.60
C SER A 645 27.09 -10.53 -8.01
N SER A 646 26.48 -11.71 -8.13
CA SER A 646 25.03 -11.86 -8.29
C SER A 646 24.29 -11.84 -6.94
N TYR A 647 23.00 -11.53 -6.96
CA TYR A 647 22.12 -11.73 -5.79
C TYR A 647 21.65 -13.17 -5.68
N ALA A 648 21.72 -13.75 -4.48
CA ALA A 648 21.36 -15.14 -4.24
C ALA A 648 19.88 -15.41 -4.48
N PHE A 649 19.02 -14.40 -4.31
CA PHE A 649 17.58 -14.53 -4.52
C PHE A 649 17.15 -14.52 -6.00
N ASN A 650 18.05 -14.23 -6.95
CA ASN A 650 17.75 -14.32 -8.38
C ASN A 650 17.82 -15.75 -8.94
N ILE A 651 17.91 -16.76 -8.09
CA ILE A 651 17.83 -18.16 -8.49
C ILE A 651 17.01 -18.96 -7.48
N ASP A 652 16.21 -19.91 -7.98
CA ASP A 652 15.37 -20.78 -7.18
C ASP A 652 16.19 -21.52 -6.10
N GLY A 653 15.73 -21.43 -4.86
CA GLY A 653 16.42 -21.93 -3.66
C GLY A 653 17.68 -21.16 -3.23
N GLY A 654 18.11 -20.14 -3.97
CA GLY A 654 19.43 -19.52 -3.81
C GLY A 654 19.66 -18.81 -2.48
N LYS A 655 18.61 -18.28 -1.82
CA LYS A 655 18.71 -17.68 -0.47
C LYS A 655 19.30 -18.63 0.60
N THR A 656 19.23 -19.94 0.37
CA THR A 656 19.73 -20.97 1.30
C THR A 656 21.01 -21.68 0.85
N MET A 657 21.50 -21.36 -0.36
CA MET A 657 22.67 -22.00 -0.95
C MET A 657 23.98 -21.41 -0.43
N SER A 658 25.02 -22.24 -0.35
CA SER A 658 26.39 -21.77 -0.14
C SER A 658 26.93 -21.06 -1.38
N THR A 659 28.05 -20.33 -1.24
CA THR A 659 28.72 -19.70 -2.38
C THR A 659 29.14 -20.72 -3.45
N GLU A 660 29.58 -21.92 -3.04
CA GLU A 660 29.95 -23.00 -3.96
C GLU A 660 28.74 -23.57 -4.69
N GLU A 661 27.59 -23.70 -4.01
CA GLU A 661 26.34 -24.16 -4.61
C GLU A 661 25.81 -23.13 -5.63
N LEU A 662 25.82 -21.84 -5.29
CA LEU A 662 25.49 -20.75 -6.20
C LEU A 662 26.41 -20.75 -7.43
N ALA A 663 27.72 -20.91 -7.22
CA ALA A 663 28.69 -20.97 -8.32
C ALA A 663 28.45 -22.18 -9.24
N ALA A 664 28.10 -23.35 -8.69
CA ALA A 664 27.73 -24.54 -9.47
C ALA A 664 26.45 -24.34 -10.29
N ARG A 665 25.58 -23.42 -9.88
CA ARG A 665 24.37 -23.00 -10.60
C ARG A 665 24.62 -21.85 -11.60
N GLY A 666 25.88 -21.45 -11.78
CA GLY A 666 26.28 -20.42 -12.73
C GLY A 666 26.15 -19.00 -12.22
N MET A 667 25.99 -18.79 -10.91
CA MET A 667 25.96 -17.45 -10.31
C MET A 667 27.37 -16.91 -10.12
N ASN A 668 27.58 -15.61 -10.32
CA ASN A 668 28.89 -14.99 -10.11
C ASN A 668 29.08 -14.55 -8.65
N SER A 669 30.33 -14.57 -8.18
CA SER A 669 30.73 -14.12 -6.85
C SER A 669 31.95 -13.21 -6.96
N SER A 670 31.88 -12.05 -6.32
CA SER A 670 32.93 -11.02 -6.30
C SER A 670 32.81 -10.22 -4.98
N ILE A 671 33.89 -9.54 -4.59
CA ILE A 671 33.87 -8.54 -3.51
C ILE A 671 33.19 -7.23 -3.93
N THR A 672 32.88 -7.09 -5.22
CA THR A 672 32.22 -5.92 -5.80
C THR A 672 30.91 -6.29 -6.51
N HIS A 673 30.08 -5.28 -6.69
CA HIS A 673 28.89 -5.28 -7.52
C HIS A 673 28.76 -3.83 -7.99
N VAL A 674 28.90 -3.61 -9.30
CA VAL A 674 28.98 -2.26 -9.87
C VAL A 674 28.14 -2.19 -11.13
N ASP A 675 27.06 -1.46 -11.02
CA ASP A 675 26.09 -1.24 -12.09
C ASP A 675 26.58 -0.23 -13.10
N PHE A 676 26.34 -0.53 -14.37
CA PHE A 676 26.51 0.43 -15.45
C PHE A 676 25.36 0.36 -16.45
N MET A 677 24.97 1.53 -16.94
CA MET A 677 23.78 1.72 -17.74
C MET A 677 24.07 1.57 -19.24
N MET A 678 23.21 0.83 -19.94
CA MET A 678 23.31 0.55 -21.39
C MET A 678 21.99 0.71 -22.16
N GLY A 679 20.89 1.01 -21.47
CA GLY A 679 19.58 1.27 -22.06
C GLY A 679 19.48 2.63 -22.77
N SER A 680 18.66 2.69 -23.81
CA SER A 680 18.37 3.88 -24.59
C SER A 680 17.00 3.75 -25.27
N SER A 681 16.50 4.83 -25.87
CA SER A 681 15.31 4.81 -26.73
C SER A 681 15.47 3.97 -28.01
N GLU A 682 16.69 3.49 -28.30
CA GLU A 682 16.98 2.64 -29.46
C GLU A 682 17.23 1.18 -29.05
N THR A 683 17.14 0.86 -27.76
CA THR A 683 17.43 -0.47 -27.24
C THR A 683 16.28 -1.43 -27.55
N ASN A 684 16.60 -2.52 -28.24
CA ASN A 684 15.70 -3.65 -28.45
C ASN A 684 16.21 -4.86 -27.67
N ILE A 685 15.29 -5.58 -27.02
CA ILE A 685 15.63 -6.74 -26.19
C ILE A 685 14.72 -7.88 -26.59
N TYR A 686 15.32 -9.03 -26.87
CA TYR A 686 14.59 -10.21 -27.27
C TYR A 686 14.84 -11.35 -26.30
N GLY A 687 13.77 -11.95 -25.81
CA GLY A 687 13.82 -13.18 -25.03
C GLY A 687 13.82 -14.39 -25.95
N ILE A 688 14.76 -15.31 -25.74
CA ILE A 688 14.88 -16.55 -26.48
C ILE A 688 14.57 -17.69 -25.52
N THR A 689 13.53 -18.46 -25.80
CA THR A 689 13.11 -19.58 -24.93
C THR A 689 14.01 -20.81 -25.14
N ALA A 690 13.88 -21.83 -24.30
CA ALA A 690 14.66 -23.06 -24.42
C ALA A 690 14.47 -23.82 -25.76
N ASN A 691 13.35 -23.59 -26.48
CA ASN A 691 13.10 -24.19 -27.79
C ASN A 691 13.65 -23.36 -28.97
N GLY A 692 14.24 -22.19 -28.70
CA GLY A 692 14.80 -21.27 -29.70
C GLY A 692 13.82 -20.23 -30.25
N GLU A 693 12.58 -20.16 -29.75
CA GLU A 693 11.62 -19.12 -30.10
C GLU A 693 12.08 -17.76 -29.57
N ARG A 694 12.08 -16.75 -30.45
CA ARG A 694 12.52 -15.38 -30.16
C ARG A 694 11.31 -14.47 -30.04
N GLU A 695 11.14 -13.85 -28.88
CA GLU A 695 10.04 -12.95 -28.55
C GLU A 695 10.59 -11.56 -28.23
N ALA A 696 9.87 -10.50 -28.62
CA ALA A 696 10.25 -9.15 -28.24
C ALA A 696 9.88 -8.91 -26.77
N ILE A 697 10.87 -8.48 -25.98
CA ILE A 697 10.67 -8.00 -24.60
C ILE A 697 10.61 -6.48 -24.64
N PHE A 698 11.63 -5.84 -25.23
CA PHE A 698 11.65 -4.39 -25.49
C PHE A 698 11.76 -4.10 -26.97
N LEU A 699 11.05 -3.05 -27.41
CA LEU A 699 11.22 -2.41 -28.69
C LEU A 699 11.37 -0.90 -28.50
N ASN A 700 12.43 -0.31 -29.06
CA ASN A 700 12.74 1.12 -28.95
C ASN A 700 12.73 1.63 -27.49
N GLY A 701 13.33 0.86 -26.59
CA GLY A 701 13.50 1.25 -25.19
C GLY A 701 12.32 0.91 -24.25
N ASP A 702 11.19 0.37 -24.73
CA ASP A 702 10.04 0.06 -23.87
C ASP A 702 9.50 -1.36 -24.03
N TRP A 703 8.72 -1.79 -23.04
CA TRP A 703 7.98 -3.06 -23.03
C TRP A 703 7.15 -3.26 -24.31
N ALA A 704 7.33 -4.40 -24.95
CA ALA A 704 6.56 -4.81 -26.13
C ALA A 704 5.17 -5.41 -25.78
N PHE A 705 4.86 -5.60 -24.50
CA PHE A 705 3.64 -6.22 -23.97
C PHE A 705 3.16 -5.55 -22.69
#